data_AF-A0A3M7TIL1-F1
#
_entry.id   AF-A0A3M7TIL1-F1
#
_cell.length_a   1.000
_cell.length_b   1.000
_cell.length_c   1.000
_cell.angle_alpha   90.00
_cell.angle_beta   90.00
_cell.angle_gamma   90.00
#
_symmetry.space_group_name_H-M   'P 1'
#
loop_
_entity.id
_entity.type
_entity.pdbx_description
1 polymer ?
#
loop_
_entity_poly.entity_id
_entity_poly.type
_entity_poly.pdbx_seq_one_letter_code
_entity_poly.pdbx_strand_id
1 'polypeptide(L)'
;MRNRLPLAAYYIGALGLLMSCQVKLPVKRTPEPTLYGQIDHSFVVNGFPKKSVPWVAISDRSRNATYLDTHDEKSYKEVKFLEPLMVLKHKNGMVKVSEYVPDALMKKISPKSIKTYGWIPESDLLLWNNSLKNEKNGFPIRVAVVPSNSEVIKNAERYYKNDSIMVFNSPSLIEEANVKIPNGQIVYIYKQAENNKRFLVGKSPTLDIDSIGKGLYGWVSSNVISTWGERSAIKMKNTIGITETNLGIHEGTPEEGEKNTEEKTAVLLTDANNRTPLENIYPVNLLDQTPFSDSKTKYFTNILDYSKNYVFNVLGEPIYFERYKEITEKNKKLNIVFVLDVSASNAPYAPIVKSLLQDLQLRFEKLSYFNTIKYGAVLYKNNSCGDNVVNSSLSTDYGSITNFIDQKTNEMNCFANSGYQPVHEGLAAAGNLLSNVPDETNIVITIGTSASQNGNMYGVINSLTQAQARLIMFQTSAKSSDTYNDFVLLAENVVNNTAKNIAELKKQKTINQNDILTKNNFNLVEGDEGFFSLDYPKQSMSQGFVIFPKKGDIATPGYLKKSVDSLIAQVILENVTLDNSLHDYFHSSVGAGRTDVDLKYKYLYPGLTNPVPAGIAAQLINYRNPFLVKGYIPKDLKDFQPGIEKGILISENEYDTLKNFYTEVYQKTEAGTPGFNQSKAIKEYVTVLKKNNPTFKFLDKGDLYNQPMSHAVGISTGFDNSDEELMSKYKLKGWKKSKIINSETVRAYFRQYKNLADRMLHHRNDPAVKIQQNGQTFYWLNEYFMPTMRSVEEPEYTQH
;
A
#
# COMPACT_ATOMS: atom_id res chain seq x y z
N MET A 1 -71.81 -67.93 -11.53
CA MET A 1 -70.84 -68.75 -10.76
C MET A 1 -69.44 -68.15 -10.97
N ARG A 2 -68.78 -67.81 -9.85
CA ARG A 2 -67.33 -67.59 -9.59
C ARG A 2 -66.57 -66.55 -10.47
N ASN A 3 -66.26 -65.37 -9.90
CA ASN A 3 -65.01 -65.01 -9.17
C ASN A 3 -63.85 -64.67 -10.14
N ARG A 4 -63.10 -63.55 -10.12
CA ARG A 4 -62.69 -62.56 -9.09
C ARG A 4 -62.19 -61.24 -9.74
N LEU A 5 -62.30 -60.14 -8.98
CA LEU A 5 -61.71 -58.77 -9.04
C LEU A 5 -60.21 -58.62 -9.45
N PRO A 6 -59.61 -57.39 -9.55
CA PRO A 6 -60.12 -55.98 -9.57
C PRO A 6 -59.54 -55.15 -10.77
N LEU A 7 -60.06 -54.00 -11.25
CA LEU A 7 -60.40 -52.69 -10.65
C LEU A 7 -59.19 -51.88 -10.12
N ALA A 8 -58.49 -51.15 -11.02
CA ALA A 8 -57.81 -49.88 -10.74
C ALA A 8 -57.35 -49.19 -12.05
N ALA A 9 -58.23 -48.42 -12.69
CA ALA A 9 -57.85 -47.34 -13.63
C ALA A 9 -59.10 -46.63 -14.20
N TYR A 10 -59.81 -45.82 -13.41
CA TYR A 10 -60.77 -44.85 -13.97
C TYR A 10 -60.97 -43.68 -13.01
N TYR A 11 -59.97 -42.80 -12.97
CA TYR A 11 -60.11 -41.38 -12.61
C TYR A 11 -59.01 -40.59 -13.32
N ILE A 12 -59.03 -40.58 -14.66
CA ILE A 12 -58.31 -39.59 -15.47
C ILE A 12 -59.22 -39.21 -16.63
N GLY A 13 -59.96 -38.11 -16.46
CA GLY A 13 -60.91 -37.64 -17.45
C GLY A 13 -61.46 -36.26 -17.12
N ALA A 14 -60.57 -35.29 -16.88
CA ALA A 14 -60.80 -33.84 -17.04
C ALA A 14 -59.62 -33.04 -16.41
N LEU A 15 -58.44 -33.10 -17.00
CA LEU A 15 -57.30 -32.22 -16.68
C LEU A 15 -56.36 -32.12 -17.88
N GLY A 16 -56.93 -31.75 -19.02
CA GLY A 16 -56.24 -31.66 -20.30
C GLY A 16 -56.66 -30.40 -21.03
N LEU A 17 -56.18 -29.24 -20.57
CA LEU A 17 -56.02 -27.98 -21.29
C LEU A 17 -55.74 -26.88 -20.26
N LEU A 18 -54.46 -26.69 -19.93
CA LEU A 18 -53.81 -25.44 -19.51
C LEU A 18 -52.34 -25.75 -19.17
N MET A 19 -51.64 -26.45 -20.07
CA MET A 19 -50.17 -26.46 -20.04
C MET A 19 -49.73 -25.09 -20.57
N SER A 20 -49.49 -24.16 -19.66
CA SER A 20 -48.85 -22.88 -19.97
C SER A 20 -47.58 -23.15 -20.77
N CYS A 21 -47.53 -22.70 -22.03
CA CYS A 21 -46.33 -22.67 -22.84
C CYS A 21 -45.25 -21.87 -22.09
N GLN A 22 -44.38 -22.57 -21.35
CA GLN A 22 -43.15 -22.00 -20.81
C GLN A 22 -42.14 -21.87 -21.95
N VAL A 23 -42.28 -20.78 -22.72
CA VAL A 23 -41.33 -20.40 -23.77
C VAL A 23 -40.04 -19.92 -23.09
N LYS A 24 -38.92 -20.52 -23.47
CA LYS A 24 -37.57 -20.11 -23.05
C LYS A 24 -37.38 -18.63 -23.40
N LEU A 25 -37.14 -17.75 -22.43
CA LEU A 25 -36.79 -16.37 -22.73
C LEU A 25 -35.55 -16.38 -23.64
N PRO A 26 -35.63 -15.91 -24.90
CA PRO A 26 -34.52 -16.03 -25.82
C PRO A 26 -33.52 -14.90 -25.56
N VAL A 27 -32.75 -15.02 -24.47
CA VAL A 27 -31.59 -14.15 -24.25
C VAL A 27 -30.63 -14.39 -25.40
N LYS A 28 -30.25 -13.32 -26.10
CA LYS A 28 -29.28 -13.40 -27.19
C LYS A 28 -27.93 -13.83 -26.65
N ARG A 29 -27.13 -14.38 -27.54
CA ARG A 29 -25.78 -14.83 -27.25
C ARG A 29 -24.79 -13.74 -27.63
N THR A 30 -23.70 -13.60 -26.88
CA THR A 30 -22.70 -12.56 -27.13
C THR A 30 -22.06 -12.73 -28.51
N PRO A 31 -21.77 -11.62 -29.22
CA PRO A 31 -20.94 -11.63 -30.43
C PRO A 31 -19.51 -12.13 -30.17
N GLU A 32 -18.78 -12.40 -31.25
CA GLU A 32 -17.34 -12.66 -31.18
C GLU A 32 -16.56 -11.36 -30.89
N PRO A 33 -15.41 -11.44 -30.20
CA PRO A 33 -14.60 -10.26 -29.93
C PRO A 33 -13.98 -9.69 -31.22
N THR A 34 -13.89 -8.36 -31.30
CA THR A 34 -13.34 -7.66 -32.47
C THR A 34 -12.42 -6.52 -32.03
N LEU A 35 -11.61 -6.04 -32.98
CA LEU A 35 -10.85 -4.80 -32.81
C LEU A 35 -11.81 -3.67 -32.42
N TYR A 36 -11.44 -2.88 -31.40
CA TYR A 36 -12.29 -1.86 -30.81
C TYR A 36 -11.70 -0.45 -30.94
N GLY A 37 -10.39 -0.30 -30.70
CA GLY A 37 -9.77 1.02 -30.68
C GLY A 37 -8.28 0.97 -30.42
N GLN A 38 -7.73 2.07 -29.89
CA GLN A 38 -6.34 2.19 -29.50
C GLN A 38 -6.20 2.83 -28.12
N ILE A 39 -5.18 2.39 -27.37
CA ILE A 39 -4.75 2.96 -26.10
C ILE A 39 -3.22 3.09 -26.15
N ASP A 40 -2.68 4.30 -26.00
CA ASP A 40 -1.22 4.58 -26.08
C ASP A 40 -0.57 3.92 -27.30
N HIS A 41 -1.16 4.18 -28.48
CA HIS A 41 -0.78 3.62 -29.79
C HIS A 41 -0.88 2.09 -29.94
N SER A 42 -1.31 1.37 -28.91
CA SER A 42 -1.56 -0.06 -28.96
C SER A 42 -3.00 -0.34 -29.36
N PHE A 43 -3.19 -1.18 -30.38
CA PHE A 43 -4.52 -1.65 -30.77
C PHE A 43 -5.13 -2.54 -29.68
N VAL A 44 -6.42 -2.33 -29.41
CA VAL A 44 -7.16 -3.07 -28.38
C VAL A 44 -8.44 -3.69 -28.90
N VAL A 45 -8.82 -4.79 -28.27
CA VAL A 45 -9.98 -5.64 -28.59
C VAL A 45 -11.05 -5.41 -27.54
N ASN A 46 -12.32 -5.45 -27.95
CA ASN A 46 -13.44 -5.34 -27.03
C ASN A 46 -13.49 -6.51 -26.03
N GLY A 47 -14.20 -6.31 -24.94
CA GLY A 47 -14.23 -7.25 -23.81
C GLY A 47 -15.16 -8.46 -23.98
N PHE A 48 -15.68 -8.73 -25.18
CA PHE A 48 -16.57 -9.88 -25.39
C PHE A 48 -15.87 -11.19 -25.01
N PRO A 49 -16.60 -12.17 -24.47
CA PRO A 49 -16.03 -13.49 -24.19
C PRO A 49 -15.84 -14.27 -25.49
N LYS A 50 -14.75 -15.04 -25.58
CA LYS A 50 -14.44 -15.87 -26.75
C LYS A 50 -15.47 -16.96 -27.01
N LYS A 51 -16.00 -17.54 -25.93
CA LYS A 51 -17.10 -18.49 -26.01
C LYS A 51 -18.39 -17.72 -25.84
N SER A 52 -19.32 -17.94 -26.76
CA SER A 52 -20.58 -17.23 -26.76
C SER A 52 -21.47 -17.60 -25.55
N VAL A 53 -21.74 -16.63 -24.68
CA VAL A 53 -22.53 -16.77 -23.44
C VAL A 53 -23.84 -15.98 -23.55
N PRO A 54 -24.83 -16.18 -22.66
CA PRO A 54 -25.99 -15.28 -22.60
C PRO A 54 -25.54 -13.82 -22.46
N TRP A 55 -26.13 -12.94 -23.27
CA TRP A 55 -25.68 -11.56 -23.39
C TRP A 55 -26.35 -10.68 -22.35
N VAL A 56 -25.53 -10.21 -21.41
CA VAL A 56 -25.87 -9.16 -20.45
C VAL A 56 -25.10 -7.90 -20.81
N ALA A 57 -25.82 -6.80 -21.00
CA ALA A 57 -25.26 -5.46 -21.14
C ALA A 57 -25.43 -4.70 -19.83
N ILE A 58 -24.65 -3.64 -19.63
CA ILE A 58 -24.68 -2.82 -18.42
C ILE A 58 -24.94 -1.38 -18.83
N SER A 59 -25.86 -0.69 -18.16
CA SER A 59 -26.05 0.74 -18.42
C SER A 59 -24.79 1.52 -18.02
N ASP A 60 -24.18 2.20 -18.99
CA ASP A 60 -22.94 2.95 -18.76
C ASP A 60 -23.17 4.39 -18.27
N ARG A 61 -24.43 4.82 -18.14
CA ARG A 61 -24.79 6.17 -17.75
C ARG A 61 -25.99 6.23 -16.80
N SER A 62 -26.11 7.35 -16.08
CA SER A 62 -27.33 7.65 -15.33
C SER A 62 -28.46 8.03 -16.27
N ARG A 63 -29.71 7.78 -15.84
CA ARG A 63 -30.94 8.17 -16.56
C ARG A 63 -30.92 7.73 -18.03
N ASN A 64 -30.52 6.49 -18.27
CA ASN A 64 -30.36 5.98 -19.62
C ASN A 64 -31.73 5.73 -20.24
N ALA A 65 -32.04 6.45 -21.32
CA ALA A 65 -33.35 6.45 -21.94
C ALA A 65 -33.60 5.17 -22.76
N THR A 66 -34.81 4.64 -22.65
CA THR A 66 -35.27 3.53 -23.49
C THR A 66 -36.22 4.03 -24.58
N TYR A 67 -36.41 3.25 -25.62
CA TYR A 67 -37.31 3.56 -26.75
C TYR A 67 -38.27 2.38 -27.00
N LEU A 68 -39.50 2.68 -27.44
CA LEU A 68 -40.52 1.65 -27.71
C LEU A 68 -40.17 0.83 -28.97
N ASP A 69 -39.73 1.53 -30.02
CA ASP A 69 -39.13 0.99 -31.23
C ASP A 69 -37.86 1.77 -31.62
N THR A 70 -37.10 1.23 -32.55
CA THR A 70 -35.85 1.75 -33.13
C THR A 70 -35.98 3.13 -33.82
N HIS A 71 -37.21 3.59 -34.10
CA HIS A 71 -37.50 4.86 -34.77
C HIS A 71 -38.54 5.71 -34.00
N ASP A 72 -38.93 5.29 -32.79
CA ASP A 72 -39.97 5.94 -31.97
C ASP A 72 -39.41 7.02 -31.04
N GLU A 73 -40.31 7.85 -30.50
CA GLU A 73 -40.01 8.78 -29.40
C GLU A 73 -39.65 8.04 -28.09
N LYS A 74 -38.93 8.74 -27.20
CA LYS A 74 -38.42 8.19 -25.94
C LYS A 74 -39.54 7.57 -25.09
N SER A 75 -39.29 6.36 -24.56
CA SER A 75 -40.12 5.74 -23.53
C SER A 75 -39.91 6.42 -22.18
N TYR A 76 -40.93 6.44 -21.32
CA TYR A 76 -40.87 6.97 -19.94
C TYR A 76 -40.03 6.12 -18.97
N LYS A 77 -39.41 5.01 -19.42
CA LYS A 77 -38.59 4.14 -18.57
C LYS A 77 -37.12 4.52 -18.67
N GLU A 78 -36.54 4.92 -17.55
CA GLU A 78 -35.11 5.16 -17.40
C GLU A 78 -34.43 3.98 -16.72
N VAL A 79 -33.21 3.66 -17.18
CA VAL A 79 -32.33 2.65 -16.58
C VAL A 79 -31.24 3.34 -15.76
N LYS A 80 -30.94 2.82 -14.58
CA LYS A 80 -29.94 3.39 -13.67
C LYS A 80 -28.52 3.08 -14.14
N PHE A 81 -27.57 3.91 -13.72
CA PHE A 81 -26.14 3.64 -13.93
C PHE A 81 -25.75 2.30 -13.27
N LEU A 82 -24.93 1.51 -13.97
CA LEU A 82 -24.48 0.15 -13.57
C LEU A 82 -25.60 -0.88 -13.42
N GLU A 83 -26.80 -0.61 -13.93
CA GLU A 83 -27.87 -1.60 -13.94
C GLU A 83 -27.59 -2.67 -15.02
N PRO A 84 -27.50 -3.96 -14.64
CA PRO A 84 -27.37 -5.05 -15.61
C PRO A 84 -28.70 -5.29 -16.34
N LEU A 85 -28.57 -5.64 -17.62
CA LEU A 85 -29.68 -5.76 -18.56
C LEU A 85 -29.50 -6.99 -19.44
N MET A 86 -30.52 -7.87 -19.50
CA MET A 86 -30.50 -8.98 -20.46
C MET A 86 -30.83 -8.50 -21.87
N VAL A 87 -30.03 -8.89 -22.85
CA VAL A 87 -30.26 -8.54 -24.27
C VAL A 87 -31.18 -9.56 -24.93
N LEU A 88 -32.35 -9.10 -25.38
CA LEU A 88 -33.38 -9.93 -26.03
C LEU A 88 -33.27 -9.90 -27.56
N LYS A 89 -32.96 -8.73 -28.13
CA LYS A 89 -32.81 -8.51 -29.57
C LYS A 89 -31.72 -7.47 -29.82
N HIS A 90 -31.10 -7.53 -31.00
CA HIS A 90 -30.14 -6.54 -31.49
C HIS A 90 -30.49 -6.25 -32.95
N LYS A 91 -30.58 -4.97 -33.32
CA LYS A 91 -30.81 -4.49 -34.69
C LYS A 91 -30.35 -3.03 -34.82
N ASN A 92 -29.64 -2.70 -35.90
CA ASN A 92 -29.27 -1.32 -36.27
C ASN A 92 -28.55 -0.52 -35.16
N GLY A 93 -27.62 -1.14 -34.42
CA GLY A 93 -26.89 -0.46 -33.34
C GLY A 93 -27.73 -0.19 -32.08
N MET A 94 -28.91 -0.80 -31.98
CA MET A 94 -29.79 -0.76 -30.83
C MET A 94 -29.98 -2.17 -30.28
N VAL A 95 -30.10 -2.29 -28.96
CA VAL A 95 -30.42 -3.54 -28.28
C VAL A 95 -31.74 -3.42 -27.50
N LYS A 96 -32.61 -4.41 -27.66
CA LYS A 96 -33.83 -4.54 -26.85
C LYS A 96 -33.49 -5.25 -25.56
N VAL A 97 -33.75 -4.60 -24.43
CA VAL A 97 -33.31 -5.05 -23.11
C VAL A 97 -34.46 -5.31 -22.14
N SER A 98 -34.21 -6.19 -21.18
CA SER A 98 -35.06 -6.44 -20.02
C SER A 98 -34.26 -6.44 -18.74
N GLU A 99 -34.97 -6.40 -17.62
CA GLU A 99 -34.42 -6.61 -16.27
C GLU A 99 -33.54 -7.86 -16.22
N TYR A 100 -32.40 -7.73 -15.53
CA TYR A 100 -31.51 -8.83 -15.25
C TYR A 100 -32.06 -9.70 -14.12
N VAL A 101 -32.14 -11.01 -14.39
CA VAL A 101 -32.58 -12.02 -13.43
C VAL A 101 -31.54 -13.13 -13.43
N PRO A 102 -30.73 -13.29 -12.36
CA PRO A 102 -29.65 -14.27 -12.32
C PRO A 102 -30.13 -15.70 -12.64
N ASP A 103 -31.25 -16.11 -12.05
CA ASP A 103 -31.87 -17.43 -12.27
C ASP A 103 -32.36 -17.66 -13.71
N ALA A 104 -32.67 -16.59 -14.46
CA ALA A 104 -33.17 -16.68 -15.84
C ALA A 104 -32.10 -17.13 -16.84
N LEU A 105 -30.83 -17.00 -16.48
CA LEU A 105 -29.72 -17.49 -17.30
C LEU A 105 -29.62 -19.02 -17.28
N MET A 106 -30.15 -19.67 -16.23
CA MET A 106 -30.02 -21.12 -15.98
C MET A 106 -31.36 -21.87 -16.04
N LYS A 107 -32.50 -21.21 -15.78
CA LYS A 107 -33.84 -21.83 -15.70
C LYS A 107 -34.80 -21.24 -16.74
N LYS A 108 -35.82 -22.03 -17.12
CA LYS A 108 -36.90 -21.55 -18.00
C LYS A 108 -37.85 -20.65 -17.21
N ILE A 109 -37.94 -19.38 -17.60
CA ILE A 109 -38.83 -18.40 -16.98
C ILE A 109 -39.86 -17.92 -18.01
N SER A 110 -41.09 -17.68 -17.56
CA SER A 110 -42.17 -17.15 -18.41
C SER A 110 -41.84 -15.74 -18.92
N PRO A 111 -42.06 -15.43 -20.21
CA PRO A 111 -41.87 -14.07 -20.73
C PRO A 111 -42.70 -12.99 -20.05
N LYS A 112 -43.81 -13.36 -19.40
CA LYS A 112 -44.66 -12.42 -18.67
C LYS A 112 -44.11 -12.01 -17.30
N SER A 113 -43.11 -12.72 -16.76
CA SER A 113 -42.56 -12.45 -15.42
C SER A 113 -41.27 -11.62 -15.44
N ILE A 114 -40.83 -11.12 -16.61
CA ILE A 114 -39.62 -10.30 -16.73
C ILE A 114 -39.98 -8.93 -17.30
N LYS A 115 -39.60 -7.87 -16.58
CA LYS A 115 -39.86 -6.50 -16.98
C LYS A 115 -39.02 -6.14 -18.20
N THR A 116 -39.67 -5.95 -19.34
CA THR A 116 -39.01 -5.40 -20.54
C THR A 116 -38.92 -3.88 -20.44
N TYR A 117 -37.72 -3.34 -20.69
CA TYR A 117 -37.46 -1.90 -20.62
C TYR A 117 -37.70 -1.21 -21.97
N GLY A 118 -37.15 -1.75 -23.05
CA GLY A 118 -37.28 -1.16 -24.39
C GLY A 118 -36.00 -1.36 -25.20
N TRP A 119 -35.83 -0.57 -26.27
CA TRP A 119 -34.59 -0.46 -27.03
C TRP A 119 -33.68 0.59 -26.42
N ILE A 120 -32.37 0.33 -26.39
CA ILE A 120 -31.32 1.27 -25.96
C ILE A 120 -30.19 1.25 -26.99
N PRO A 121 -29.59 2.39 -27.34
CA PRO A 121 -28.39 2.44 -28.19
C PRO A 121 -27.23 1.63 -27.60
N GLU A 122 -26.52 0.89 -28.44
CA GLU A 122 -25.30 0.18 -28.04
C GLU A 122 -24.21 1.12 -27.51
N SER A 123 -24.14 2.34 -28.04
CA SER A 123 -23.24 3.39 -27.56
C SER A 123 -23.52 3.80 -26.12
N ASP A 124 -24.68 3.48 -25.57
CA ASP A 124 -25.15 3.88 -24.25
C ASP A 124 -25.08 2.74 -23.23
N LEU A 125 -24.46 1.64 -23.63
CA LEU A 125 -24.28 0.44 -22.83
C LEU A 125 -22.82 -0.03 -22.85
N LEU A 126 -22.37 -0.61 -21.75
CA LEU A 126 -21.22 -1.49 -21.74
C LEU A 126 -21.70 -2.89 -22.15
N LEU A 127 -21.35 -3.33 -23.35
CA LEU A 127 -21.90 -4.55 -23.95
C LEU A 127 -21.19 -5.85 -23.51
N TRP A 128 -20.13 -5.74 -22.72
CA TRP A 128 -19.24 -6.83 -22.35
C TRP A 128 -18.77 -6.70 -20.90
N ASN A 129 -18.20 -7.78 -20.36
CA ASN A 129 -17.79 -7.86 -18.96
C ASN A 129 -16.28 -8.00 -18.73
N ASN A 130 -15.46 -8.08 -19.78
CA ASN A 130 -14.00 -8.02 -19.63
C ASN A 130 -13.46 -6.63 -19.97
N SER A 131 -12.32 -6.26 -19.39
CA SER A 131 -11.60 -5.06 -19.82
C SER A 131 -11.08 -5.20 -21.24
N LEU A 132 -10.70 -4.07 -21.83
CA LEU A 132 -10.01 -4.02 -23.11
C LEU A 132 -8.65 -4.72 -22.99
N LYS A 133 -8.29 -5.43 -24.07
CA LYS A 133 -7.09 -6.28 -24.13
C LYS A 133 -6.24 -5.87 -25.31
N ASN A 134 -4.92 -5.99 -25.17
CA ASN A 134 -4.00 -5.79 -26.29
C ASN A 134 -4.32 -6.78 -27.41
N GLU A 135 -4.34 -6.29 -28.65
CA GLU A 135 -4.62 -7.08 -29.85
C GLU A 135 -3.57 -8.18 -30.08
N LYS A 136 -2.29 -7.89 -29.84
CA LYS A 136 -1.15 -8.76 -30.14
C LYS A 136 -1.00 -9.93 -29.17
N ASN A 137 -1.11 -9.67 -27.86
CA ASN A 137 -0.90 -10.68 -26.81
C ASN A 137 -2.16 -11.01 -25.99
N GLY A 138 -3.25 -10.26 -26.12
CA GLY A 138 -4.51 -10.55 -25.44
C GLY A 138 -4.51 -10.32 -23.93
N PHE A 139 -3.49 -9.69 -23.36
CA PHE A 139 -3.47 -9.32 -21.96
C PHE A 139 -4.27 -8.04 -21.70
N PRO A 140 -4.93 -7.93 -20.53
CA PRO A 140 -5.59 -6.69 -20.11
C PRO A 140 -4.63 -5.51 -20.07
N ILE A 141 -5.06 -4.37 -20.61
CA ILE A 141 -4.32 -3.10 -20.45
C ILE A 141 -4.60 -2.53 -19.06
N ARG A 142 -3.54 -2.21 -18.33
CA ARG A 142 -3.57 -1.54 -17.03
C ARG A 142 -3.18 -0.07 -17.19
N VAL A 143 -3.86 0.78 -16.44
CA VAL A 143 -3.58 2.22 -16.41
C VAL A 143 -3.52 2.71 -14.97
N ALA A 144 -2.65 3.68 -14.70
CA ALA A 144 -2.61 4.40 -13.44
C ALA A 144 -3.51 5.64 -13.52
N VAL A 145 -4.27 5.89 -12.45
CA VAL A 145 -5.07 7.11 -12.31
C VAL A 145 -4.19 8.19 -11.68
N VAL A 146 -3.62 9.04 -12.53
CA VAL A 146 -2.64 10.08 -12.18
C VAL A 146 -2.79 11.26 -13.15
N PRO A 147 -2.32 12.48 -12.80
CA PRO A 147 -2.31 13.59 -13.75
C PRO A 147 -1.39 13.23 -14.93
N SER A 148 -1.96 13.20 -16.14
CA SER A 148 -1.22 12.89 -17.36
C SER A 148 -1.18 14.06 -18.35
N ASN A 149 -1.82 15.19 -18.01
CA ASN A 149 -1.90 16.38 -18.84
C ASN A 149 -1.76 17.67 -18.01
N SER A 150 -1.16 18.72 -18.58
CA SER A 150 -0.97 20.00 -17.90
C SER A 150 -2.29 20.68 -17.51
N GLU A 151 -3.39 20.38 -18.21
CA GLU A 151 -4.73 20.87 -17.86
C GLU A 151 -5.19 20.43 -16.45
N VAL A 152 -4.80 19.23 -16.01
CA VAL A 152 -5.16 18.74 -14.66
C VAL A 152 -4.44 19.54 -13.59
N ILE A 153 -3.18 19.91 -13.85
CA ILE A 153 -2.37 20.70 -12.92
C ILE A 153 -2.88 22.16 -12.88
N LYS A 154 -3.38 22.68 -14.00
CA LYS A 154 -3.95 24.03 -14.09
C LYS A 154 -5.31 24.16 -13.43
N ASN A 155 -6.19 23.18 -13.62
CA ASN A 155 -7.60 23.23 -13.23
C ASN A 155 -8.00 21.98 -12.42
N ALA A 156 -7.29 21.73 -11.32
CA ALA A 156 -7.38 20.49 -10.55
C ALA A 156 -8.76 20.26 -9.92
N GLU A 157 -9.47 21.31 -9.57
CA GLU A 157 -10.82 21.26 -9.00
C GLU A 157 -11.84 20.57 -9.92
N ARG A 158 -11.56 20.48 -11.22
CA ARG A 158 -12.37 19.73 -12.20
C ARG A 158 -12.15 18.22 -12.15
N TYR A 159 -11.07 17.78 -11.52
CA TYR A 159 -10.57 16.42 -11.59
C TYR A 159 -10.38 15.77 -10.22
N TYR A 160 -10.15 16.55 -9.17
CA TYR A 160 -9.79 16.08 -7.83
C TYR A 160 -10.73 16.61 -6.75
N LYS A 161 -10.95 15.78 -5.72
CA LYS A 161 -11.70 16.14 -4.52
C LYS A 161 -11.13 15.44 -3.30
N ASN A 162 -10.43 16.19 -2.45
CA ASN A 162 -9.72 15.70 -1.26
C ASN A 162 -8.80 14.53 -1.64
N ASP A 163 -7.63 14.82 -2.24
CA ASP A 163 -6.58 13.88 -2.69
C ASP A 163 -6.92 12.84 -3.79
N SER A 164 -8.21 12.60 -4.03
CA SER A 164 -8.68 11.55 -4.92
C SER A 164 -9.29 12.09 -6.21
N ILE A 165 -9.14 11.35 -7.30
CA ILE A 165 -9.70 11.67 -8.61
C ILE A 165 -11.21 11.42 -8.60
N MET A 166 -11.95 12.39 -9.13
CA MET A 166 -13.40 12.34 -9.33
C MET A 166 -13.77 11.29 -10.38
N VAL A 167 -14.83 10.54 -10.08
CA VAL A 167 -15.44 9.58 -11.01
C VAL A 167 -16.85 10.07 -11.32
N PHE A 168 -17.31 9.83 -12.53
CA PHE A 168 -18.60 10.28 -13.01
C PHE A 168 -19.48 9.12 -13.42
N ASN A 169 -20.79 9.28 -13.24
CA ASN A 169 -21.75 8.22 -13.52
C ASN A 169 -22.17 8.15 -15.00
N SER A 170 -21.64 9.03 -15.84
CA SER A 170 -21.99 9.18 -17.25
C SER A 170 -20.79 9.68 -18.05
N PRO A 171 -20.68 9.35 -19.34
CA PRO A 171 -19.58 9.82 -20.17
C PRO A 171 -19.62 11.33 -20.40
N SER A 172 -20.59 12.11 -19.92
CA SER A 172 -20.57 13.58 -20.02
C SER A 172 -19.65 14.24 -18.99
N LEU A 173 -19.24 13.51 -17.93
CA LEU A 173 -18.48 14.02 -16.79
C LEU A 173 -19.15 15.20 -16.05
N ILE A 174 -20.48 15.20 -15.99
CA ILE A 174 -21.26 16.25 -15.30
C ILE A 174 -21.68 15.78 -13.90
N GLU A 175 -22.25 14.58 -13.79
CA GLU A 175 -22.78 14.06 -12.54
C GLU A 175 -21.75 13.12 -11.88
N GLU A 176 -21.23 13.55 -10.73
CA GLU A 176 -20.27 12.78 -9.92
C GLU A 176 -20.90 11.44 -9.47
N ALA A 177 -20.10 10.38 -9.50
CA ALA A 177 -20.44 9.11 -8.85
C ALA A 177 -20.08 9.18 -7.36
N ASN A 178 -20.74 8.36 -6.55
CA ASN A 178 -20.46 8.23 -5.11
C ASN A 178 -19.15 7.45 -4.81
N VAL A 179 -18.21 7.43 -5.74
CA VAL A 179 -16.93 6.77 -5.62
C VAL A 179 -15.83 7.68 -6.16
N LYS A 180 -14.64 7.57 -5.58
CA LYS A 180 -13.43 8.25 -6.05
C LYS A 180 -12.32 7.24 -6.20
N ILE A 181 -11.29 7.61 -6.97
CA ILE A 181 -10.11 6.77 -7.15
C ILE A 181 -8.91 7.50 -6.55
N PRO A 182 -8.20 6.92 -5.57
CA PRO A 182 -6.98 7.51 -5.04
C PRO A 182 -5.93 7.70 -6.14
N ASN A 183 -5.11 8.75 -6.02
CA ASN A 183 -4.03 8.99 -6.97
C ASN A 183 -3.03 7.82 -6.99
N GLY A 184 -2.59 7.42 -8.18
CA GLY A 184 -1.66 6.30 -8.40
C GLY A 184 -2.33 4.93 -8.50
N GLN A 185 -3.64 4.81 -8.26
CA GLN A 185 -4.35 3.53 -8.34
C GLN A 185 -4.26 2.92 -9.73
N ILE A 186 -3.91 1.63 -9.81
CA ILE A 186 -4.00 0.86 -11.06
C ILE A 186 -5.44 0.41 -11.29
N VAL A 187 -5.93 0.64 -12.50
CA VAL A 187 -7.29 0.28 -12.94
C VAL A 187 -7.27 -0.30 -14.36
N TYR A 188 -8.41 -0.88 -14.76
CA TYR A 188 -8.63 -1.49 -16.07
C TYR A 188 -9.64 -0.67 -16.87
N ILE A 189 -9.39 -0.50 -18.18
CA ILE A 189 -10.30 0.22 -19.09
C ILE A 189 -11.30 -0.76 -19.69
N TYR A 190 -12.60 -0.42 -19.63
CA TYR A 190 -13.68 -1.23 -20.20
C TYR A 190 -14.25 -0.64 -21.49
N LYS A 191 -14.36 0.69 -21.58
CA LYS A 191 -14.99 1.38 -22.72
C LYS A 191 -14.36 2.75 -22.93
N GLN A 192 -14.35 3.20 -24.18
CA GLN A 192 -13.89 4.53 -24.60
C GLN A 192 -15.08 5.35 -25.10
N ALA A 193 -15.08 6.67 -24.88
CA ALA A 193 -16.06 7.60 -25.42
C ALA A 193 -15.39 8.89 -25.92
N GLU A 194 -16.11 9.63 -26.78
CA GLU A 194 -15.69 10.93 -27.32
C GLU A 194 -14.26 10.93 -27.88
N ASN A 195 -13.99 10.06 -28.86
CA ASN A 195 -12.67 9.95 -29.49
C ASN A 195 -11.52 9.74 -28.48
N ASN A 196 -11.71 8.81 -27.54
CA ASN A 196 -10.74 8.42 -26.51
C ASN A 196 -10.42 9.49 -25.46
N LYS A 197 -11.27 10.50 -25.31
CA LYS A 197 -11.13 11.51 -24.25
C LYS A 197 -11.69 11.08 -22.90
N ARG A 198 -12.47 10.00 -22.86
CA ARG A 198 -13.15 9.53 -21.66
C ARG A 198 -13.12 8.01 -21.58
N PHE A 199 -12.88 7.50 -20.39
CA PHE A 199 -12.72 6.07 -20.13
C PHE A 199 -13.64 5.60 -19.01
N LEU A 200 -14.31 4.47 -19.25
CA LEU A 200 -15.01 3.72 -18.21
C LEU A 200 -14.03 2.74 -17.58
N VAL A 201 -13.79 2.87 -16.28
CA VAL A 201 -12.73 2.12 -15.57
C VAL A 201 -13.25 1.26 -14.42
N GLY A 202 -12.52 0.21 -14.08
CA GLY A 202 -12.84 -0.73 -13.00
C GLY A 202 -11.62 -1.34 -12.31
N LYS A 203 -11.88 -2.07 -11.22
CA LYS A 203 -10.87 -2.64 -10.31
C LYS A 203 -10.21 -3.91 -10.80
N SER A 204 -10.85 -4.63 -11.70
CA SER A 204 -10.45 -5.99 -12.09
C SER A 204 -10.51 -6.14 -13.61
N PRO A 205 -9.88 -7.18 -14.19
CA PRO A 205 -9.94 -7.42 -15.63
C PRO A 205 -11.27 -8.03 -16.09
N THR A 206 -12.10 -8.57 -15.18
CA THR A 206 -13.39 -9.19 -15.48
C THR A 206 -14.40 -8.83 -14.39
N LEU A 207 -15.56 -8.33 -14.80
CA LEU A 207 -16.67 -7.99 -13.90
C LEU A 207 -17.49 -9.22 -13.55
N ASP A 208 -17.86 -9.29 -12.28
CA ASP A 208 -18.98 -10.09 -11.81
C ASP A 208 -20.28 -9.31 -12.02
N ILE A 209 -21.21 -9.88 -12.79
CA ILE A 209 -22.49 -9.24 -13.15
C ILE A 209 -23.41 -9.10 -11.93
N ASP A 210 -23.31 -10.02 -10.96
CA ASP A 210 -24.14 -9.98 -9.75
C ASP A 210 -23.65 -8.92 -8.75
N SER A 211 -22.42 -8.41 -8.94
CA SER A 211 -21.81 -7.44 -8.03
C SER A 211 -21.07 -6.29 -8.75
N ILE A 212 -21.58 -5.84 -9.90
CA ILE A 212 -20.96 -4.83 -10.78
C ILE A 212 -20.47 -3.58 -10.03
N GLY A 213 -21.27 -3.05 -9.10
CA GLY A 213 -20.92 -1.85 -8.32
C GLY A 213 -19.69 -2.00 -7.42
N LYS A 214 -19.24 -3.23 -7.13
CA LYS A 214 -17.97 -3.48 -6.44
C LYS A 214 -16.77 -3.45 -7.39
N GLY A 215 -16.98 -3.82 -8.66
CA GLY A 215 -15.94 -4.02 -9.67
C GLY A 215 -15.73 -2.84 -10.63
N LEU A 216 -16.77 -2.10 -10.99
CA LEU A 216 -16.69 -0.93 -11.88
C LEU A 216 -16.77 0.38 -11.08
N TYR A 217 -15.90 1.34 -11.39
CA TYR A 217 -15.92 2.65 -10.75
C TYR A 217 -16.86 3.60 -11.50
N GLY A 218 -16.59 3.83 -12.78
CA GLY A 218 -17.32 4.78 -13.61
C GLY A 218 -16.42 5.50 -14.60
N TRP A 219 -16.89 6.64 -15.10
CA TRP A 219 -16.20 7.41 -16.13
C TRP A 219 -15.19 8.38 -15.55
N VAL A 220 -14.03 8.47 -16.18
CA VAL A 220 -12.98 9.45 -15.89
C VAL A 220 -12.46 10.08 -17.18
N SER A 221 -11.86 11.26 -17.06
CA SER A 221 -11.19 11.93 -18.18
C SER A 221 -9.90 11.19 -18.58
N SER A 222 -9.56 11.20 -19.86
CA SER A 222 -8.25 10.73 -20.33
C SER A 222 -7.07 11.51 -19.74
N ASN A 223 -7.30 12.76 -19.30
CA ASN A 223 -6.27 13.64 -18.75
C ASN A 223 -5.77 13.19 -17.36
N VAL A 224 -6.50 12.29 -16.69
CA VAL A 224 -6.15 11.71 -15.38
C VAL A 224 -5.81 10.23 -15.48
N ILE A 225 -5.49 9.77 -16.70
CA ILE A 225 -5.07 8.39 -16.96
C ILE A 225 -3.73 8.40 -17.67
N SER A 226 -2.78 7.63 -17.12
CA SER A 226 -1.56 7.22 -17.81
C SER A 226 -1.55 5.71 -17.96
N THR A 227 -1.25 5.21 -19.15
CA THR A 227 -1.06 3.78 -19.36
C THR A 227 0.11 3.28 -18.52
N TRP A 228 -0.10 2.25 -17.71
CA TRP A 228 0.98 1.59 -16.98
C TRP A 228 1.63 0.57 -17.90
N GLY A 229 0.83 -0.36 -18.41
CA GLY A 229 1.31 -1.40 -19.32
C GLY A 229 0.39 -2.61 -19.27
N GLU A 230 0.98 -3.78 -19.41
CA GLU A 230 0.28 -5.06 -19.34
C GLU A 230 0.71 -5.79 -18.08
N ARG A 231 1.06 -7.08 -18.13
CA ARG A 231 1.49 -7.86 -16.96
C ARG A 231 2.99 -8.01 -16.83
N SER A 232 3.74 -7.99 -17.93
CA SER A 232 5.20 -8.20 -17.90
C SER A 232 5.90 -6.96 -17.36
N ALA A 233 6.84 -7.19 -16.44
CA ALA A 233 7.55 -6.12 -15.77
C ALA A 233 8.90 -6.60 -15.22
N ILE A 234 9.73 -5.67 -14.80
CA ILE A 234 10.89 -5.92 -13.95
C ILE A 234 10.71 -5.22 -12.61
N LYS A 235 11.39 -5.70 -11.58
CA LYS A 235 11.46 -5.07 -10.27
C LYS A 235 12.92 -4.82 -9.92
N MET A 236 13.27 -3.64 -9.39
CA MET A 236 14.62 -3.40 -8.89
C MET A 236 14.80 -3.95 -7.48
N LYS A 237 16.00 -4.44 -7.17
CA LYS A 237 16.33 -5.09 -5.89
C LYS A 237 17.70 -4.65 -5.41
N ASN A 238 17.80 -4.21 -4.15
CA ASN A 238 19.07 -3.84 -3.52
C ASN A 238 19.35 -4.69 -2.27
N THR A 239 19.54 -6.00 -2.45
CA THR A 239 19.76 -6.92 -1.32
C THR A 239 21.18 -7.00 -0.80
N ILE A 240 22.17 -6.56 -1.59
CA ILE A 240 23.57 -6.57 -1.15
C ILE A 240 23.95 -5.28 -0.40
N GLY A 241 22.98 -4.41 -0.10
CA GLY A 241 23.20 -3.19 0.67
C GLY A 241 24.03 -2.14 -0.06
N ILE A 242 23.88 -2.03 -1.38
CA ILE A 242 24.56 -1.00 -2.18
C ILE A 242 24.15 0.37 -1.64
N THR A 243 25.12 1.19 -1.24
CA THR A 243 24.89 2.54 -0.73
C THR A 243 25.14 3.62 -1.79
N GLU A 244 25.95 3.32 -2.81
CA GLU A 244 26.31 4.25 -3.90
C GLU A 244 26.31 3.51 -5.25
N THR A 245 25.65 4.09 -6.25
CA THR A 245 25.56 3.53 -7.61
C THR A 245 25.03 4.57 -8.60
N ASN A 246 25.37 4.43 -9.87
CA ASN A 246 24.74 5.18 -10.96
C ASN A 246 23.67 4.35 -11.70
N LEU A 247 23.59 3.05 -11.39
CA LEU A 247 22.62 2.14 -12.01
C LEU A 247 21.20 2.53 -11.60
N GLY A 248 20.28 2.53 -12.57
CA GLY A 248 18.88 2.84 -12.31
C GLY A 248 18.04 2.98 -13.57
N ILE A 249 16.81 3.44 -13.40
CA ILE A 249 15.90 3.74 -14.51
C ILE A 249 16.22 5.14 -15.05
N HIS A 250 16.34 5.29 -16.36
CA HIS A 250 16.67 6.56 -17.02
C HIS A 250 15.44 7.31 -17.50
N GLU A 251 15.55 8.65 -17.56
CA GLU A 251 14.51 9.55 -18.07
C GLU A 251 14.36 9.46 -19.60
N GLY A 252 13.17 9.76 -20.13
CA GLY A 252 12.96 9.89 -21.58
C GLY A 252 12.88 8.55 -22.33
N THR A 253 13.28 8.55 -23.60
CA THR A 253 13.29 7.33 -24.43
C THR A 253 14.72 6.87 -24.75
N PRO A 254 14.93 5.58 -25.09
CA PRO A 254 16.25 5.09 -25.50
C PRO A 254 16.87 5.91 -26.64
N GLU A 255 16.04 6.32 -27.61
CA GLU A 255 16.48 7.11 -28.77
C GLU A 255 16.90 8.55 -28.43
N GLU A 256 16.43 9.08 -27.29
CA GLU A 256 16.81 10.38 -26.75
C GLU A 256 18.07 10.27 -25.87
N GLY A 257 18.21 9.17 -25.13
CA GLY A 257 19.39 8.85 -24.31
C GLY A 257 20.66 8.74 -25.15
N GLU A 258 20.60 8.07 -26.31
CA GLU A 258 21.74 7.95 -27.24
C GLU A 258 22.24 9.31 -27.79
N LYS A 259 21.41 10.36 -27.75
CA LYS A 259 21.75 11.70 -28.26
C LYS A 259 22.23 12.68 -27.18
N ASN A 260 21.94 12.40 -25.91
CA ASN A 260 22.30 13.24 -24.78
C ASN A 260 23.48 12.62 -24.03
N THR A 261 24.60 13.32 -23.94
CA THR A 261 25.80 12.86 -23.20
C THR A 261 25.65 12.84 -21.68
N GLU A 262 24.54 13.35 -21.14
CA GLU A 262 24.19 13.25 -19.72
C GLU A 262 22.96 12.35 -19.57
N GLU A 263 23.17 11.03 -19.49
CA GLU A 263 22.12 10.13 -19.05
C GLU A 263 21.73 10.47 -17.60
N LYS A 264 20.49 10.95 -17.41
CA LYS A 264 19.98 11.31 -16.09
C LYS A 264 19.22 10.12 -15.53
N THR A 265 19.81 9.44 -14.56
CA THR A 265 19.13 8.39 -13.80
C THR A 265 17.97 9.00 -13.02
N ALA A 266 16.75 8.59 -13.37
CA ALA A 266 15.50 9.06 -12.78
C ALA A 266 15.22 8.42 -11.43
N VAL A 267 15.51 7.11 -11.33
CA VAL A 267 15.34 6.32 -10.11
C VAL A 267 16.58 5.47 -9.94
N LEU A 268 17.35 5.73 -8.87
CA LEU A 268 18.56 4.96 -8.58
C LEU A 268 18.21 3.59 -8.01
N LEU A 269 19.09 2.62 -8.22
CA LEU A 269 18.96 1.30 -7.61
C LEU A 269 18.98 1.37 -6.07
N THR A 270 19.69 2.33 -5.49
CA THR A 270 19.70 2.63 -4.05
C THR A 270 18.33 3.05 -3.51
N ASP A 271 17.48 3.64 -4.36
CA ASP A 271 16.12 4.08 -3.99
C ASP A 271 15.10 2.93 -3.98
N ALA A 272 15.45 1.74 -4.48
CA ALA A 272 14.51 0.62 -4.60
C ALA A 272 13.81 0.27 -3.27
N ASN A 273 14.55 0.30 -2.16
CA ASN A 273 14.03 -0.03 -0.82
C ASN A 273 13.17 1.10 -0.21
N ASN A 274 13.22 2.30 -0.78
CA ASN A 274 12.47 3.46 -0.31
C ASN A 274 11.13 3.63 -1.05
N ARG A 275 10.84 2.80 -2.05
CA ARG A 275 9.65 2.90 -2.90
C ARG A 275 8.62 1.85 -2.47
N THR A 276 7.34 2.18 -2.64
CA THR A 276 6.30 1.18 -2.43
C THR A 276 6.46 0.01 -3.41
N PRO A 277 5.97 -1.20 -3.10
CA PRO A 277 6.18 -2.38 -3.94
C PRO A 277 5.77 -2.17 -5.40
N LEU A 278 4.66 -1.47 -5.65
CA LEU A 278 4.18 -1.19 -7.01
C LEU A 278 4.99 -0.10 -7.73
N GLU A 279 5.44 0.93 -7.02
CA GLU A 279 6.28 2.00 -7.58
C GLU A 279 7.68 1.50 -8.01
N ASN A 280 8.10 0.36 -7.47
CA ASN A 280 9.34 -0.34 -7.79
C ASN A 280 9.17 -1.45 -8.85
N ILE A 281 7.97 -1.57 -9.45
CA ILE A 281 7.70 -2.49 -10.56
C ILE A 281 7.53 -1.67 -11.85
N TYR A 282 8.39 -1.97 -12.81
CA TYR A 282 8.55 -1.23 -14.06
C TYR A 282 7.99 -2.06 -15.23
N PRO A 283 6.90 -1.63 -15.88
CA PRO A 283 6.25 -2.38 -16.95
C PRO A 283 7.14 -2.44 -18.20
N VAL A 284 7.13 -3.59 -18.87
CA VAL A 284 7.90 -3.83 -20.09
C VAL A 284 7.05 -4.58 -21.11
N ASN A 285 7.30 -4.37 -22.41
CA ASN A 285 6.59 -5.10 -23.47
C ASN A 285 7.43 -6.24 -24.03
N LEU A 286 7.03 -7.49 -23.84
CA LEU A 286 7.77 -8.67 -24.31
C LEU A 286 7.93 -8.72 -25.84
N LEU A 287 6.93 -8.26 -26.59
CA LEU A 287 6.89 -8.44 -28.04
C LEU A 287 7.75 -7.41 -28.79
N ASP A 288 8.13 -6.32 -28.13
CA ASP A 288 8.94 -5.25 -28.69
C ASP A 288 10.37 -5.27 -28.10
N GLN A 289 10.73 -6.28 -27.30
CA GLN A 289 12.03 -6.40 -26.65
C GLN A 289 13.05 -7.14 -27.51
N THR A 290 14.15 -6.46 -27.80
CA THR A 290 15.41 -7.11 -28.16
C THR A 290 16.20 -7.39 -26.87
N PRO A 291 16.63 -8.65 -26.62
CA PRO A 291 17.21 -9.07 -25.34
C PRO A 291 18.51 -8.37 -24.93
N PHE A 292 19.12 -7.57 -25.81
CA PHE A 292 20.43 -6.93 -25.61
C PHE A 292 20.42 -5.40 -25.82
N SER A 293 19.25 -4.77 -25.78
CA SER A 293 19.12 -3.30 -25.90
C SER A 293 18.40 -2.71 -24.70
N ASP A 294 18.41 -1.39 -24.62
CA ASP A 294 17.54 -0.63 -23.72
C ASP A 294 16.07 -1.00 -23.95
N SER A 295 15.27 -0.92 -22.89
CA SER A 295 13.83 -1.17 -22.99
C SER A 295 13.01 -0.02 -22.48
N LYS A 296 12.03 0.37 -23.29
CA LYS A 296 11.02 1.36 -22.91
C LYS A 296 10.26 0.86 -21.68
N THR A 297 10.09 1.75 -20.72
CA THR A 297 9.33 1.51 -19.50
C THR A 297 8.62 2.78 -19.04
N LYS A 298 7.99 2.70 -17.87
CA LYS A 298 7.39 3.82 -17.16
C LYS A 298 7.70 3.71 -15.69
N TYR A 299 7.80 4.85 -15.02
CA TYR A 299 8.11 4.92 -13.60
C TYR A 299 7.30 6.01 -12.92
N PHE A 300 6.93 5.73 -11.67
CA PHE A 300 6.29 6.74 -10.82
C PHE A 300 7.32 7.76 -10.36
N THR A 301 7.00 9.05 -10.42
CA THR A 301 7.88 10.12 -9.94
C THR A 301 7.07 11.28 -9.36
N ASN A 302 7.76 12.22 -8.70
CA ASN A 302 7.22 13.53 -8.39
C ASN A 302 7.78 14.55 -9.37
N ILE A 303 6.89 15.22 -10.10
CA ILE A 303 7.31 16.35 -10.94
C ILE A 303 7.23 17.68 -10.19
N LEU A 304 6.63 17.68 -8.99
CA LEU A 304 6.43 18.87 -8.18
C LEU A 304 7.57 18.98 -7.16
N ASP A 305 8.20 20.14 -7.16
CA ASP A 305 9.25 20.50 -6.22
C ASP A 305 8.66 21.36 -5.09
N TYR A 306 8.58 20.75 -3.90
CA TYR A 306 8.08 21.38 -2.69
C TYR A 306 9.21 22.03 -1.86
N SER A 307 10.48 21.99 -2.30
CA SER A 307 11.64 22.45 -1.51
C SER A 307 11.57 23.93 -1.10
N LYS A 308 10.90 24.77 -1.92
CA LYS A 308 10.70 26.20 -1.67
C LYS A 308 9.49 26.51 -0.78
N ASN A 309 8.70 25.50 -0.44
CA ASN A 309 7.50 25.68 0.39
C ASN A 309 7.89 25.85 1.85
N TYR A 310 7.30 26.86 2.47
CA TYR A 310 7.42 27.11 3.90
C TYR A 310 6.15 27.77 4.42
N VAL A 311 5.97 27.66 5.73
CA VAL A 311 4.99 28.38 6.53
C VAL A 311 5.71 29.05 7.70
N PHE A 312 5.13 30.07 8.31
CA PHE A 312 5.74 30.71 9.47
C PHE A 312 5.29 30.06 10.76
N ASN A 313 6.23 29.81 11.67
CA ASN A 313 5.91 29.47 13.05
C ASN A 313 5.44 30.70 13.83
N VAL A 314 5.04 30.51 15.09
CA VAL A 314 4.60 31.60 15.99
C VAL A 314 5.71 32.60 16.34
N LEU A 315 6.98 32.30 16.03
CA LEU A 315 8.11 33.22 16.16
C LEU A 315 8.36 34.05 14.88
N GLY A 316 7.62 33.77 13.79
CA GLY A 316 7.82 34.41 12.49
C GLY A 316 8.95 33.81 11.65
N GLU A 317 9.50 32.66 12.05
CA GLU A 317 10.55 31.96 11.33
C GLU A 317 9.97 30.92 10.36
N PRO A 318 10.59 30.68 9.20
CA PRO A 318 10.08 29.72 8.23
C PRO A 318 10.32 28.27 8.68
N ILE A 319 9.24 27.48 8.73
CA ILE A 319 9.29 26.02 8.72
C ILE A 319 9.17 25.57 7.27
N TYR A 320 10.22 24.96 6.73
CA TYR A 320 10.24 24.42 5.37
C TYR A 320 9.55 23.06 5.28
N PHE A 321 9.12 22.68 4.07
CA PHE A 321 8.40 21.43 3.81
C PHE A 321 9.14 20.17 4.29
N GLU A 322 10.46 20.08 4.08
CA GLU A 322 11.27 18.95 4.57
C GLU A 322 11.25 18.86 6.10
N ARG A 323 11.33 20.01 6.79
CA ARG A 323 11.26 20.07 8.24
C ARG A 323 9.87 19.67 8.75
N TYR A 324 8.80 20.03 8.05
CA TYR A 324 7.45 19.54 8.34
C TYR A 324 7.37 18.01 8.31
N LYS A 325 7.83 17.39 7.22
CA LYS A 325 7.85 15.92 7.10
C LYS A 325 8.65 15.30 8.24
N GLU A 326 9.85 15.82 8.49
CA GLU A 326 10.72 15.35 9.58
C GLU A 326 10.04 15.42 10.95
N ILE A 327 9.37 16.54 11.29
CA ILE A 327 8.65 16.68 12.56
C ILE A 327 7.55 15.63 12.68
N THR A 328 6.68 15.49 11.67
CA THR A 328 5.55 14.54 11.72
C THR A 328 5.99 13.07 11.73
N GLU A 329 7.15 12.75 11.13
CA GLU A 329 7.74 11.42 11.19
C GLU A 329 8.36 11.13 12.56
N LYS A 330 9.13 12.08 13.12
CA LYS A 330 9.80 11.89 14.42
C LYS A 330 8.83 11.93 15.60
N ASN A 331 7.73 12.68 15.50
CA ASN A 331 6.63 12.68 16.49
C ASN A 331 6.00 11.29 16.72
N LYS A 332 6.17 10.36 15.79
CA LYS A 332 5.65 8.98 15.87
C LYS A 332 6.67 7.97 16.42
N LYS A 333 7.87 8.43 16.78
CA LYS A 333 8.91 7.63 17.44
C LYS A 333 8.95 7.97 18.92
N LEU A 334 8.81 6.97 19.78
CA LEU A 334 8.77 7.10 21.23
C LEU A 334 10.01 6.48 21.87
N ASN A 335 10.69 7.22 22.75
CA ASN A 335 11.78 6.74 23.57
C ASN A 335 11.41 6.91 25.05
N ILE A 336 11.48 5.81 25.82
CA ILE A 336 11.20 5.81 27.25
C ILE A 336 12.45 5.37 28.00
N VAL A 337 13.02 6.23 28.84
CA VAL A 337 14.20 5.94 29.65
C VAL A 337 13.83 5.88 31.13
N PHE A 338 14.08 4.73 31.75
CA PHE A 338 13.90 4.53 33.18
C PHE A 338 15.19 4.88 33.94
N VAL A 339 15.12 5.81 34.88
CA VAL A 339 16.23 6.22 35.73
C VAL A 339 15.99 5.67 37.13
N LEU A 340 16.68 4.59 37.49
CA LEU A 340 16.36 3.76 38.66
C LEU A 340 17.47 3.82 39.71
N ASP A 341 17.09 4.22 40.92
CA ASP A 341 17.88 4.05 42.12
C ASP A 341 17.90 2.57 42.53
N VAL A 342 19.05 1.92 42.39
CA VAL A 342 19.24 0.49 42.70
C VAL A 342 19.83 0.26 44.10
N SER A 343 19.69 1.23 45.00
CA SER A 343 20.02 1.06 46.42
C SER A 343 19.12 0.02 47.09
N ALA A 344 19.58 -0.54 48.22
CA ALA A 344 18.85 -1.57 48.96
C ALA A 344 17.44 -1.11 49.40
N SER A 345 17.27 0.17 49.70
CA SER A 345 15.96 0.76 50.04
C SER A 345 14.95 0.75 48.89
N ASN A 346 15.41 0.59 47.64
CA ASN A 346 14.59 0.58 46.44
C ASN A 346 14.48 -0.77 45.74
N ALA A 347 15.04 -1.84 46.32
CA ALA A 347 14.89 -3.19 45.79
C ALA A 347 13.42 -3.58 45.47
N PRO A 348 12.39 -3.18 46.26
CA PRO A 348 11.00 -3.50 45.94
C PRO A 348 10.45 -2.85 44.66
N TYR A 349 11.10 -1.81 44.11
CA TYR A 349 10.63 -1.06 42.96
C TYR A 349 11.18 -1.55 41.62
N ALA A 350 12.27 -2.31 41.61
CA ALA A 350 12.78 -2.92 40.39
C ALA A 350 11.75 -3.89 39.74
N PRO A 351 11.06 -4.78 40.48
CA PRO A 351 9.97 -5.59 39.92
C PRO A 351 8.80 -4.76 39.38
N ILE A 352 8.49 -3.62 40.00
CA ILE A 352 7.42 -2.71 39.55
C ILE A 352 7.77 -2.10 38.18
N VAL A 353 9.01 -1.66 37.99
CA VAL A 353 9.49 -1.14 36.70
C VAL A 353 9.43 -2.21 35.60
N LYS A 354 9.81 -3.45 35.91
CA LYS A 354 9.71 -4.56 34.95
C LYS A 354 8.27 -4.86 34.56
N SER A 355 7.35 -4.87 35.54
CA SER A 355 5.92 -5.03 35.30
C SER A 355 5.37 -3.90 34.42
N LEU A 356 5.78 -2.65 34.69
CA LEU A 356 5.41 -1.50 33.86
C LEU A 356 5.93 -1.60 32.42
N LEU A 357 7.17 -2.06 32.22
CA LEU A 357 7.72 -2.32 30.88
C LEU A 357 6.87 -3.34 30.11
N GLN A 358 6.44 -4.42 30.77
CA GLN A 358 5.55 -5.42 30.17
C GLN A 358 4.18 -4.84 29.81
N ASP A 359 3.58 -4.06 30.72
CA ASP A 359 2.30 -3.39 30.49
C ASP A 359 2.37 -2.40 29.31
N LEU A 360 3.47 -1.64 29.21
CA LEU A 360 3.71 -0.71 28.10
C LEU A 360 3.82 -1.45 26.77
N GLN A 361 4.55 -2.56 26.73
CA GLN A 361 4.66 -3.38 25.52
C GLN A 361 3.28 -3.85 25.04
N LEU A 362 2.47 -4.43 25.93
CA LEU A 362 1.10 -4.89 25.61
C LEU A 362 0.17 -3.74 25.19
N ARG A 363 0.36 -2.55 25.75
CA ARG A 363 -0.41 -1.37 25.41
C ARG A 363 -0.09 -0.89 23.98
N PHE A 364 1.18 -0.84 23.61
CA PHE A 364 1.59 -0.36 22.29
C PHE A 364 1.36 -1.37 21.17
N GLU A 365 1.20 -2.66 21.47
CA GLU A 365 0.67 -3.62 20.49
C GLU A 365 -0.77 -3.28 20.03
N LYS A 366 -1.53 -2.54 20.86
CA LYS A 366 -2.92 -2.18 20.59
C LYS A 366 -3.10 -0.74 20.09
N LEU A 367 -2.18 0.16 20.43
CA LEU A 367 -2.25 1.57 20.05
C LEU A 367 -1.51 1.83 18.73
N SER A 368 -2.12 2.63 17.85
CA SER A 368 -1.64 2.80 16.47
C SER A 368 -0.87 4.09 16.20
N TYR A 369 -0.73 5.00 17.18
CA TYR A 369 -0.12 6.31 16.92
C TYR A 369 1.41 6.23 16.72
N PHE A 370 2.11 5.59 17.66
CA PHE A 370 3.57 5.41 17.56
C PHE A 370 3.91 4.22 16.67
N ASN A 371 4.84 4.40 15.74
CA ASN A 371 5.29 3.34 14.83
C ASN A 371 6.60 2.67 15.27
N THR A 372 7.35 3.31 16.17
CA THR A 372 8.61 2.79 16.72
C THR A 372 8.70 3.20 18.17
N ILE A 373 8.94 2.22 19.05
CA ILE A 373 9.12 2.44 20.48
C ILE A 373 10.46 1.85 20.90
N LYS A 374 11.25 2.64 21.62
CA LYS A 374 12.51 2.20 22.21
C LYS A 374 12.49 2.44 23.72
N TYR A 375 13.10 1.52 24.44
CA TYR A 375 13.27 1.56 25.87
C TYR A 375 14.75 1.70 26.21
N GLY A 376 15.05 2.39 27.30
CA GLY A 376 16.38 2.47 27.90
C GLY A 376 16.30 2.45 29.41
N ALA A 377 17.41 2.12 30.06
CA ALA A 377 17.55 2.19 31.50
C ALA A 377 18.87 2.86 31.90
N VAL A 378 18.80 3.68 32.95
CA VAL A 378 19.94 4.27 33.65
C VAL A 378 19.82 3.86 35.09
N LEU A 379 20.78 3.09 35.59
CA LEU A 379 20.83 2.69 36.99
C LEU A 379 21.80 3.59 37.72
N TYR A 380 21.41 4.05 38.90
CA TYR A 380 22.27 4.86 39.74
C TYR A 380 22.24 4.40 41.19
N LYS A 381 23.39 4.49 41.84
CA LYS A 381 23.58 4.21 43.26
C LYS A 381 24.89 4.85 43.69
N ASN A 382 24.98 5.36 44.92
CA ASN A 382 26.29 5.66 45.49
C ASN A 382 27.05 4.35 45.71
N ASN A 383 27.92 4.04 44.76
CA ASN A 383 28.44 2.70 44.52
C ASN A 383 29.90 2.64 44.99
N SER A 384 30.18 1.79 45.97
CA SER A 384 31.55 1.61 46.49
C SER A 384 32.37 0.61 45.66
N CYS A 385 31.73 -0.16 44.77
CA CYS A 385 32.33 -1.24 44.01
C CYS A 385 32.46 -0.95 42.49
N GLY A 386 32.27 0.29 42.05
CA GLY A 386 32.38 0.67 40.64
C GLY A 386 31.75 2.03 40.36
N ASP A 387 31.31 2.23 39.13
CA ASP A 387 30.67 3.48 38.72
C ASP A 387 29.35 3.72 39.46
N ASN A 388 29.07 4.99 39.75
CA ASN A 388 27.83 5.42 40.38
C ASN A 388 26.61 5.35 39.45
N VAL A 389 26.85 5.39 38.14
CA VAL A 389 25.81 5.42 37.09
C VAL A 389 26.21 4.53 35.93
N VAL A 390 25.29 3.70 35.47
CA VAL A 390 25.44 2.87 34.27
C VAL A 390 24.19 2.99 33.41
N ASN A 391 24.35 3.02 32.08
CA ASN A 391 23.24 3.13 31.14
C ASN A 391 23.22 1.96 30.14
N SER A 392 22.01 1.64 29.66
CA SER A 392 21.82 0.77 28.51
C SER A 392 21.86 1.58 27.22
N SER A 393 21.98 0.89 26.08
CA SER A 393 21.55 1.46 24.80
C SER A 393 20.02 1.54 24.73
N LEU A 394 19.50 2.35 23.80
CA LEU A 394 18.07 2.34 23.43
C LEU A 394 17.78 1.09 22.60
N SER A 395 16.75 0.34 22.98
CA SER A 395 16.39 -0.94 22.34
C SER A 395 14.88 -1.04 22.11
N THR A 396 14.48 -1.61 20.97
CA THR A 396 13.09 -1.99 20.71
C THR A 396 12.68 -3.27 21.45
N ASP A 397 13.65 -4.05 21.93
CA ASP A 397 13.43 -5.23 22.75
C ASP A 397 13.43 -4.87 24.24
N TYR A 398 12.25 -4.83 24.86
CA TYR A 398 12.13 -4.57 26.30
C TYR A 398 12.82 -5.66 27.15
N GLY A 399 12.95 -6.89 26.63
CA GLY A 399 13.64 -8.00 27.29
C GLY A 399 15.11 -7.67 27.56
N SER A 400 15.82 -7.14 26.56
CA SER A 400 17.19 -6.64 26.70
C SER A 400 17.36 -5.62 27.83
N ILE A 401 16.37 -4.74 28.04
CA ILE A 401 16.38 -3.75 29.12
C ILE A 401 16.15 -4.40 30.48
N THR A 402 15.20 -5.34 30.59
CA THR A 402 14.98 -6.07 31.85
C THR A 402 16.20 -6.88 32.28
N ASN A 403 16.88 -7.53 31.34
CA ASN A 403 18.13 -8.26 31.57
C ASN A 403 19.26 -7.32 32.01
N PHE A 404 19.38 -6.16 31.39
CA PHE A 404 20.34 -5.13 31.79
C PHE A 404 20.11 -4.68 33.24
N ILE A 405 18.85 -4.42 33.63
CA ILE A 405 18.49 -4.05 35.00
C ILE A 405 18.94 -5.14 35.97
N ASP A 406 18.65 -6.42 35.69
CA ASP A 406 19.04 -7.54 36.56
C ASP A 406 20.55 -7.69 36.71
N GLN A 407 21.25 -7.72 35.59
CA GLN A 407 22.69 -7.90 35.57
C GLN A 407 23.38 -6.78 36.36
N LYS A 408 23.07 -5.52 36.03
CA LYS A 408 23.75 -4.38 36.64
C LYS A 408 23.32 -4.13 38.08
N THR A 409 22.09 -4.43 38.47
CA THR A 409 21.68 -4.38 39.88
C THR A 409 22.49 -5.37 40.73
N ASN A 410 22.74 -6.58 40.21
CA ASN A 410 23.57 -7.57 40.91
C ASN A 410 25.05 -7.14 40.99
N GLU A 411 25.60 -6.57 39.92
CA GLU A 411 26.97 -6.04 39.91
C GLU A 411 27.15 -4.87 40.89
N MET A 412 26.12 -4.03 41.07
CA MET A 412 26.12 -2.89 42.00
C MET A 412 25.72 -3.27 43.44
N ASN A 413 25.65 -4.57 43.78
CA ASN A 413 25.21 -5.04 45.09
C ASN A 413 26.32 -4.99 46.16
N CYS A 414 26.84 -3.80 46.43
CA CYS A 414 27.78 -3.54 47.53
C CYS A 414 27.24 -2.57 48.58
N PHE A 415 27.90 -2.50 49.75
CA PHE A 415 27.53 -1.62 50.84
C PHE A 415 27.60 -0.15 50.43
N ALA A 416 26.56 0.62 50.76
CA ALA A 416 26.51 2.06 50.52
C ALA A 416 27.15 2.82 51.69
N ASN A 417 28.01 3.79 51.38
CA ASN A 417 28.74 4.59 52.38
C ASN A 417 28.02 5.89 52.78
N SER A 418 26.89 6.25 52.14
CA SER A 418 26.14 7.46 52.47
C SER A 418 24.61 7.29 52.32
N GLY A 419 23.84 8.16 52.99
CA GLY A 419 22.37 8.20 52.91
C GLY A 419 21.81 8.99 51.72
N TYR A 420 22.65 9.44 50.78
CA TYR A 420 22.23 10.17 49.57
C TYR A 420 22.55 9.37 48.30
N GLN A 421 21.74 9.53 47.24
CA GLN A 421 21.95 8.88 45.95
C GLN A 421 22.31 9.89 44.84
N PRO A 422 23.13 9.50 43.84
CA PRO A 422 23.61 10.39 42.77
C PRO A 422 22.56 10.60 41.66
N VAL A 423 21.35 11.02 42.03
CA VAL A 423 20.23 11.20 41.06
C VAL A 423 20.55 12.23 39.97
N HIS A 424 21.35 13.26 40.27
CA HIS A 424 21.81 14.24 39.27
C HIS A 424 22.58 13.56 38.12
N GLU A 425 23.51 12.68 38.46
CA GLU A 425 24.31 11.96 37.46
C GLU A 425 23.42 11.01 36.64
N GLY A 426 22.46 10.34 37.29
CA GLY A 426 21.48 9.49 36.62
C GLY A 426 20.61 10.25 35.62
N LEU A 427 20.08 11.41 36.02
CA LEU A 427 19.29 12.28 35.13
C LEU A 427 20.13 12.84 33.98
N ALA A 428 21.37 13.26 34.25
CA ALA A 428 22.28 13.74 33.22
C ALA A 428 22.57 12.65 32.17
N ALA A 429 22.84 11.42 32.63
CA ALA A 429 23.05 10.26 31.75
C ALA A 429 21.81 9.91 30.92
N ALA A 430 20.61 10.06 31.48
CA ALA A 430 19.35 9.87 30.74
C ALA A 430 19.16 10.91 29.63
N GLY A 431 19.43 12.20 29.94
CA GLY A 431 19.43 13.26 28.93
C GLY A 431 20.45 13.01 27.81
N ASN A 432 21.66 12.56 28.16
CA ASN A 432 22.71 12.23 27.19
C ASN A 432 22.37 11.00 26.32
N LEU A 433 21.65 10.01 26.87
CA LEU A 433 21.18 8.87 26.09
C LEU A 433 20.18 9.28 25.00
N LEU A 434 19.42 10.35 25.24
CA LEU A 434 18.37 10.86 24.37
C LEU A 434 18.80 12.06 23.50
N SER A 435 19.99 12.64 23.73
CA SER A 435 20.42 13.89 23.07
C SER A 435 20.58 13.77 21.55
N ASN A 436 20.73 12.56 21.02
CA ASN A 436 20.86 12.30 19.59
C ASN A 436 19.50 12.20 18.87
N VAL A 437 18.39 12.20 19.61
CA VAL A 437 17.02 12.08 19.08
C VAL A 437 16.09 13.18 19.64
N PRO A 438 16.50 14.47 19.63
CA PRO A 438 15.79 15.53 20.35
C PRO A 438 14.38 15.84 19.82
N ASP A 439 14.13 15.52 18.54
CA ASP A 439 12.84 15.71 17.88
C ASP A 439 11.91 14.49 17.97
N GLU A 440 12.41 13.36 18.49
CA GLU A 440 11.56 12.21 18.79
C GLU A 440 10.82 12.43 20.12
N THR A 441 9.78 11.65 20.37
CA THR A 441 9.04 11.75 21.62
C THR A 441 9.82 11.12 22.76
N ASN A 442 10.37 11.93 23.65
CA ASN A 442 11.27 11.48 24.72
C ASN A 442 10.62 11.59 26.09
N ILE A 443 10.58 10.48 26.83
CA ILE A 443 10.07 10.40 28.20
C ILE A 443 11.15 9.85 29.12
N VAL A 444 11.36 10.52 30.25
CA VAL A 444 12.26 10.06 31.33
C VAL A 444 11.44 9.81 32.59
N ILE A 445 11.54 8.60 33.11
CA ILE A 445 10.83 8.15 34.30
C ILE A 445 11.86 7.85 35.39
N THR A 446 11.92 8.69 36.41
CA THR A 446 12.88 8.58 37.51
C THR A 446 12.21 7.98 38.74
N ILE A 447 12.83 6.94 39.29
CA ILE A 447 12.41 6.25 40.52
C ILE A 447 13.56 6.38 41.53
N GLY A 448 13.35 7.14 42.61
CA GLY A 448 14.41 7.47 43.57
C GLY A 448 13.93 7.67 45.00
N THR A 449 14.87 7.65 45.96
CA THR A 449 14.58 7.92 47.38
C THR A 449 15.04 9.29 47.85
N SER A 450 16.32 9.58 47.67
CA SER A 450 17.00 10.74 48.25
C SER A 450 17.93 11.41 47.24
N ALA A 451 18.25 12.68 47.46
CA ALA A 451 19.18 13.46 46.68
C ALA A 451 20.22 14.14 47.58
N SER A 452 21.21 14.80 46.98
CA SER A 452 22.12 15.72 47.66
C SER A 452 21.96 17.13 47.11
N GLN A 453 22.22 18.17 47.91
CA GLN A 453 22.13 19.56 47.44
C GLN A 453 23.31 19.98 46.54
N ASN A 454 24.41 19.21 46.50
CA ASN A 454 25.67 19.58 45.84
C ASN A 454 25.81 19.06 44.39
N GLY A 455 24.71 18.92 43.66
CA GLY A 455 24.70 18.41 42.28
C GLY A 455 24.82 19.48 41.19
N ASN A 456 25.32 19.09 40.00
CA ASN A 456 25.33 19.96 38.82
C ASN A 456 23.93 20.08 38.19
N MET A 457 23.07 20.92 38.78
CA MET A 457 21.71 21.14 38.31
C MET A 457 21.64 21.72 36.89
N TYR A 458 22.56 22.62 36.54
CA TYR A 458 22.61 23.23 35.20
C TYR A 458 22.85 22.18 34.12
N GLY A 459 23.81 21.27 34.34
CA GLY A 459 24.10 20.18 33.43
C GLY A 459 22.91 19.23 33.22
N VAL A 460 22.19 18.91 34.30
CA VAL A 460 20.99 18.06 34.25
C VAL A 460 19.87 18.71 33.46
N ILE A 461 19.52 19.96 33.79
CA ILE A 461 18.45 20.69 33.10
C ILE A 461 18.81 20.85 31.62
N ASN A 462 20.07 21.17 31.30
CA ASN A 462 20.50 21.33 29.92
C ASN A 462 20.42 20.01 29.14
N SER A 463 20.92 18.89 29.66
CA SER A 463 20.88 17.61 28.93
C SER A 463 19.44 17.13 28.69
N LEU A 464 18.56 17.27 29.67
CA LEU A 464 17.13 16.93 29.53
C LEU A 464 16.39 17.89 28.59
N THR A 465 16.76 19.18 28.59
CA THR A 465 16.24 20.18 27.65
C THR A 465 16.63 19.86 26.22
N GLN A 466 17.92 19.51 25.97
CA GLN A 466 18.39 19.13 24.64
C GLN A 466 17.67 17.88 24.14
N ALA A 467 17.44 16.91 25.01
CA ALA A 467 16.61 15.74 24.71
C ALA A 467 15.11 16.05 24.57
N GLN A 468 14.65 17.27 24.85
CA GLN A 468 13.23 17.65 24.96
C GLN A 468 12.40 16.69 25.84
N ALA A 469 13.02 16.12 26.88
CA ALA A 469 12.45 15.02 27.65
C ALA A 469 11.27 15.47 28.54
N ARG A 470 10.15 14.74 28.48
CA ARG A 470 9.04 14.87 29.43
C ARG A 470 9.27 13.98 30.65
N LEU A 471 9.07 14.53 31.83
CA LEU A 471 9.64 13.96 33.05
C LEU A 471 8.57 13.44 34.02
N ILE A 472 8.83 12.27 34.59
CA ILE A 472 8.13 11.76 35.78
C ILE A 472 9.16 11.57 36.87
N MET A 473 9.02 12.29 37.97
CA MET A 473 9.87 12.15 39.15
C MET A 473 9.08 11.45 40.25
N PHE A 474 9.40 10.19 40.53
CA PHE A 474 8.69 9.36 41.51
C PHE A 474 9.59 9.08 42.72
N GLN A 475 9.26 9.69 43.85
CA GLN A 475 9.90 9.38 45.13
C GLN A 475 9.28 8.13 45.73
N THR A 476 10.10 7.15 46.10
CA THR A 476 9.62 5.85 46.60
C THR A 476 9.31 5.84 48.11
N SER A 477 9.98 6.67 48.90
CA SER A 477 9.74 6.81 50.35
C SER A 477 10.19 8.18 50.85
N ALA A 478 9.57 8.69 51.91
CA ALA A 478 9.96 9.94 52.55
C ALA A 478 10.21 9.71 54.04
N LYS A 479 11.48 9.80 54.50
CA LYS A 479 11.85 9.60 55.92
C LYS A 479 12.22 10.92 56.61
N SER A 480 12.80 10.84 57.81
CA SER A 480 13.09 12.00 58.66
C SER A 480 14.25 12.88 58.15
N SER A 481 15.21 12.30 57.43
CA SER A 481 16.41 12.99 56.90
C SER A 481 16.05 14.03 55.83
N ASP A 482 16.79 15.15 55.83
CA ASP A 482 16.58 16.24 54.86
C ASP A 482 16.84 15.81 53.40
N THR A 483 17.67 14.79 53.20
CA THR A 483 17.97 14.23 51.87
C THR A 483 16.74 13.71 51.10
N TYR A 484 15.65 13.38 51.81
CA TYR A 484 14.37 13.02 51.18
C TYR A 484 13.60 14.26 50.70
N ASN A 485 13.63 15.36 51.45
CA ASN A 485 13.06 16.63 51.02
C ASN A 485 13.85 17.22 49.85
N ASP A 486 15.18 17.06 49.87
CA ASP A 486 16.06 17.50 48.79
C ASP A 486 15.70 16.83 47.45
N PHE A 487 15.25 15.56 47.47
CA PHE A 487 14.77 14.89 46.25
C PHE A 487 13.52 15.58 45.70
N VAL A 488 12.56 15.96 46.54
CA VAL A 488 11.34 16.65 46.11
C VAL A 488 11.69 18.01 45.53
N LEU A 489 12.52 18.80 46.22
CA LEU A 489 12.97 20.11 45.72
C LEU A 489 13.72 20.00 44.39
N LEU A 490 14.58 18.99 44.24
CA LEU A 490 15.24 18.68 42.98
C LEU A 490 14.23 18.33 41.89
N ALA A 491 13.28 17.44 42.19
CA ALA A 491 12.29 16.99 41.23
C ALA A 491 11.42 18.15 40.71
N GLU A 492 10.93 19.00 41.61
CA GLU A 492 10.18 20.22 41.22
C GLU A 492 11.03 21.15 40.36
N ASN A 493 12.29 21.39 40.77
CA ASN A 493 13.20 22.27 40.05
C ASN A 493 13.50 21.77 38.64
N VAL A 494 13.81 20.47 38.50
CA VAL A 494 14.12 19.82 37.22
C VAL A 494 12.89 19.79 36.32
N VAL A 495 11.73 19.36 36.82
CA VAL A 495 10.48 19.33 36.04
C VAL A 495 10.10 20.72 35.55
N ASN A 496 10.10 21.71 36.44
CA ASN A 496 9.63 23.05 36.09
C ASN A 496 10.56 23.76 35.10
N ASN A 497 11.89 23.69 35.30
CA ASN A 497 12.82 24.40 34.42
C ASN A 497 13.03 23.69 33.08
N THR A 498 13.00 22.35 33.05
CA THR A 498 13.03 21.62 31.78
C THR A 498 11.76 21.91 30.97
N ALA A 499 10.58 21.90 31.63
CA ALA A 499 9.31 22.24 30.99
C ALA A 499 9.28 23.69 30.44
N LYS A 500 9.84 24.65 31.16
CA LYS A 500 10.00 26.05 30.69
C LYS A 500 10.83 26.12 29.41
N ASN A 501 12.00 25.49 29.40
CA ASN A 501 12.89 25.52 28.24
C ASN A 501 12.25 24.81 27.03
N ILE A 502 11.61 23.66 27.26
CA ILE A 502 10.87 22.91 26.23
C ILE A 502 9.74 23.74 25.65
N ALA A 503 8.99 24.48 26.47
CA ALA A 503 7.90 25.34 26.01
C ALA A 503 8.40 26.42 25.04
N GLU A 504 9.62 26.94 25.24
CA GLU A 504 10.25 27.87 24.29
C GLU A 504 10.67 27.17 22.99
N LEU A 505 11.32 26.01 23.08
CA LEU A 505 11.70 25.23 21.88
C LEU A 505 10.47 24.81 21.05
N LYS A 506 9.35 24.51 21.71
CA LYS A 506 8.08 24.15 21.04
C LYS A 506 7.55 25.24 20.12
N LYS A 507 7.79 26.52 20.43
CA LYS A 507 7.37 27.64 19.57
C LYS A 507 8.01 27.57 18.18
N GLN A 508 9.20 26.97 18.05
CA GLN A 508 9.89 26.81 16.77
C GLN A 508 9.13 25.90 15.79
N LYS A 509 8.27 25.01 16.31
CA LYS A 509 7.49 24.04 15.51
C LYS A 509 6.01 24.40 15.43
N THR A 510 5.51 25.27 16.32
CA THR A 510 4.10 25.62 16.42
C THR A 510 3.74 26.72 15.43
N ILE A 511 2.65 26.55 14.68
CA ILE A 511 2.20 27.52 13.67
C ILE A 511 1.00 28.34 14.15
N ASN A 512 0.05 27.69 14.81
CA ASN A 512 -1.16 28.34 15.27
C ASN A 512 -0.93 29.08 16.60
N GLN A 513 -1.18 30.39 16.59
CA GLN A 513 -1.01 31.22 17.79
C GLN A 513 -1.94 30.80 18.95
N ASN A 514 -3.07 30.17 18.65
CA ASN A 514 -4.01 29.69 19.66
C ASN A 514 -3.47 28.49 20.46
N ASP A 515 -2.43 27.82 19.95
CA ASP A 515 -1.79 26.68 20.63
C ASP A 515 -0.71 27.14 21.63
N ILE A 516 -0.50 28.46 21.75
CA ILE A 516 0.45 29.07 22.68
C ILE A 516 -0.30 29.75 23.83
N LEU A 517 0.09 29.40 25.07
CA LEU A 517 -0.42 30.07 26.25
C LEU A 517 0.25 31.43 26.43
N THR A 518 -0.55 32.48 26.62
CA THR A 518 -0.08 33.84 26.92
C THR A 518 0.53 33.96 28.32
N LYS A 519 0.08 33.11 29.25
CA LYS A 519 0.64 32.95 30.60
C LYS A 519 0.84 31.47 30.88
N ASN A 520 2.09 31.04 30.90
CA ASN A 520 2.44 29.68 31.30
C ASN A 520 2.62 29.61 32.81
N ASN A 521 1.87 28.72 33.45
CA ASN A 521 2.03 28.32 34.83
C ASN A 521 2.76 26.97 34.87
N PHE A 522 3.98 26.98 35.40
CA PHE A 522 4.77 25.77 35.63
C PHE A 522 4.72 25.34 37.09
N ASN A 523 3.79 25.88 37.89
CA ASN A 523 3.56 25.34 39.23
C ASN A 523 2.84 24.01 39.10
N LEU A 524 3.22 23.06 39.95
CA LEU A 524 2.56 21.79 40.00
C LEU A 524 1.22 21.94 40.71
N VAL A 525 0.19 21.33 40.14
CA VAL A 525 -1.15 21.25 40.71
C VAL A 525 -1.30 19.89 41.39
N GLU A 526 -1.77 19.91 42.64
CA GLU A 526 -2.09 18.70 43.39
C GLU A 526 -3.39 18.09 42.86
N GLY A 527 -3.34 16.79 42.55
CA GLY A 527 -4.52 16.00 42.18
C GLY A 527 -4.98 15.17 43.36
N ASP A 528 -4.57 13.90 43.37
CA ASP A 528 -4.67 13.04 44.55
C ASP A 528 -3.54 13.39 45.54
N GLU A 529 -3.72 13.07 46.82
CA GLU A 529 -2.71 13.35 47.85
C GLU A 529 -1.34 12.74 47.49
N GLY A 530 -0.31 13.58 47.38
CA GLY A 530 1.04 13.18 46.96
C GLY A 530 1.27 13.08 45.45
N PHE A 531 0.28 13.43 44.62
CA PHE A 531 0.34 13.40 43.16
C PHE A 531 0.29 14.83 42.60
N PHE A 532 1.41 15.29 42.06
CA PHE A 532 1.56 16.64 41.53
C PHE A 532 1.92 16.62 40.04
N SER A 533 1.29 17.48 39.24
CA SER A 533 1.54 17.55 37.81
C SER A 533 1.46 18.97 37.28
N LEU A 534 2.16 19.24 36.17
CA LEU A 534 1.91 20.45 35.39
C LEU A 534 0.49 20.41 34.80
N ASP A 535 -0.23 21.53 34.85
CA ASP A 535 -1.60 21.64 34.34
C ASP A 535 -1.63 21.76 32.80
N TYR A 536 -1.19 20.71 32.11
CA TYR A 536 -1.20 20.61 30.66
C TYR A 536 -2.55 20.09 30.14
N PRO A 537 -3.12 20.65 29.06
CA PRO A 537 -2.64 21.82 28.29
C PRO A 537 -3.21 23.16 28.78
N LYS A 538 -3.94 23.20 29.91
CA LYS A 538 -4.76 24.35 30.30
C LYS A 538 -3.95 25.57 30.74
N GLN A 539 -2.95 25.36 31.59
CA GLN A 539 -2.09 26.42 32.12
C GLN A 539 -0.60 26.18 31.85
N SER A 540 -0.19 24.97 31.43
CA SER A 540 1.18 24.67 31.05
C SER A 540 1.29 24.20 29.60
N MET A 541 2.33 24.64 28.90
CA MET A 541 2.66 24.21 27.53
C MET A 541 3.45 22.89 27.45
N SER A 542 3.91 22.36 28.58
CA SER A 542 4.67 21.10 28.66
C SER A 542 4.14 20.22 29.79
N GLN A 543 4.32 18.92 29.65
CA GLN A 543 3.90 17.92 30.64
C GLN A 543 5.03 17.63 31.64
N GLY A 544 4.65 17.16 32.83
CA GLY A 544 5.60 16.73 33.85
C GLY A 544 4.89 16.36 35.15
N PHE A 545 5.47 15.40 35.88
CA PHE A 545 4.91 14.87 37.12
C PHE A 545 5.97 14.80 38.22
N VAL A 546 5.56 15.15 39.43
CA VAL A 546 6.32 14.92 40.66
C VAL A 546 5.39 14.17 41.61
N ILE A 547 5.80 12.98 42.03
CA ILE A 547 5.03 12.12 42.93
C ILE A 547 5.88 11.86 44.16
N PHE A 548 5.34 12.17 45.33
CA PHE A 548 6.01 11.91 46.61
C PHE A 548 5.01 11.59 47.72
N PRO A 549 5.36 10.68 48.66
CA PRO A 549 4.49 10.34 49.78
C PRO A 549 4.62 11.36 50.92
N LYS A 550 3.73 11.27 51.91
CA LYS A 550 3.87 12.01 53.17
C LYS A 550 5.13 11.59 53.92
N LYS A 551 5.64 12.49 54.76
CA LYS A 551 6.75 12.20 55.66
C LYS A 551 6.39 11.03 56.59
N GLY A 552 7.18 9.96 56.53
CA GLY A 552 6.97 8.70 57.24
C GLY A 552 6.43 7.56 56.37
N ASP A 553 5.95 7.85 55.15
CA ASP A 553 5.27 6.87 54.29
C ASP A 553 6.10 6.43 53.08
N ILE A 554 5.58 5.42 52.38
CA ILE A 554 6.07 4.92 51.09
C ILE A 554 5.08 5.28 49.98
N ALA A 555 5.57 5.52 48.77
CA ALA A 555 4.71 5.87 47.65
C ALA A 555 3.91 4.66 47.14
N THR A 556 2.66 4.92 46.74
CA THR A 556 1.80 3.88 46.18
C THR A 556 2.23 3.59 44.72
N PRO A 557 2.62 2.34 44.37
CA PRO A 557 3.07 2.01 43.01
C PRO A 557 2.05 2.32 41.90
N GLY A 558 0.75 2.27 42.22
CA GLY A 558 -0.32 2.61 41.28
C GLY A 558 -0.24 4.05 40.75
N TYR A 559 0.34 4.98 41.51
CA TYR A 559 0.53 6.37 41.06
C TYR A 559 1.59 6.49 39.97
N LEU A 560 2.62 5.65 39.97
CA LEU A 560 3.61 5.60 38.89
C LEU A 560 2.95 5.14 37.57
N LYS A 561 2.13 4.09 37.63
CA LYS A 561 1.39 3.64 36.44
C LYS A 561 0.43 4.73 35.94
N LYS A 562 -0.33 5.35 36.85
CA LYS A 562 -1.27 6.44 36.53
C LYS A 562 -0.56 7.63 35.87
N SER A 563 0.60 8.05 36.37
CA SER A 563 1.36 9.17 35.79
C SER A 563 1.92 8.84 34.42
N VAL A 564 2.44 7.62 34.23
CA VAL A 564 2.91 7.14 32.91
C VAL A 564 1.75 7.11 31.92
N ASP A 565 0.60 6.58 32.32
CA ASP A 565 -0.57 6.51 31.45
C ASP A 565 -1.07 7.89 31.03
N SER A 566 -1.14 8.82 31.98
CA SER A 566 -1.53 10.21 31.75
C SER A 566 -0.51 10.94 30.87
N LEU A 567 0.78 10.76 31.11
CA LEU A 567 1.83 11.43 30.35
C LEU A 567 1.80 10.99 28.88
N ILE A 568 1.72 9.69 28.62
CA ILE A 568 1.62 9.15 27.25
C ILE A 568 0.39 9.74 26.54
N ALA A 569 -0.77 9.81 27.21
CA ALA A 569 -1.97 10.39 26.61
C ALA A 569 -1.81 11.88 26.29
N GLN A 570 -1.22 12.66 27.20
CA GLN A 570 -0.97 14.09 26.99
C GLN A 570 0.02 14.36 25.86
N VAL A 571 1.05 13.53 25.73
CA VAL A 571 2.07 13.65 24.67
C VAL A 571 1.51 13.22 23.30
N ILE A 572 0.67 12.19 23.24
CA ILE A 572 -0.05 11.85 22.00
C ILE A 572 -0.95 13.01 21.59
N LEU A 573 -1.69 13.61 22.53
CA LEU A 573 -2.54 14.77 22.25
C LEU A 573 -1.71 15.95 21.69
N GLU A 574 -0.55 16.23 22.30
CA GLU A 574 0.37 17.26 21.83
C GLU A 574 0.80 17.02 20.37
N ASN A 575 1.33 15.82 20.10
CA ASN A 575 1.87 15.50 18.79
C ASN A 575 0.79 15.49 17.72
N VAL A 576 -0.39 14.93 18.00
CA VAL A 576 -1.54 14.93 17.07
C VAL A 576 -1.99 16.36 16.76
N THR A 577 -2.04 17.23 17.77
CA THR A 577 -2.44 18.63 17.57
C THR A 577 -1.44 19.36 16.68
N LEU A 578 -0.13 19.18 16.94
CA LEU A 578 0.94 19.77 16.15
C LEU A 578 0.95 19.23 14.72
N ASP A 579 0.86 17.91 14.55
CA ASP A 579 0.82 17.24 13.24
C ASP A 579 -0.37 17.76 12.41
N ASN A 580 -1.56 17.84 13.00
CA ASN A 580 -2.75 18.35 12.31
C ASN A 580 -2.60 19.82 11.92
N SER A 581 -2.09 20.67 12.82
CA SER A 581 -1.86 22.08 12.50
C SER A 581 -0.84 22.26 11.38
N LEU A 582 0.27 21.52 11.42
CA LEU A 582 1.26 21.53 10.34
C LEU A 582 0.63 21.05 9.03
N HIS A 583 -0.08 19.93 9.08
CA HIS A 583 -0.77 19.34 7.94
C HIS A 583 -1.72 20.34 7.27
N ASP A 584 -2.64 20.93 8.03
CA ASP A 584 -3.64 21.87 7.49
C ASP A 584 -3.00 23.06 6.79
N TYR A 585 -1.92 23.62 7.35
CA TYR A 585 -1.22 24.76 6.76
C TYR A 585 -0.43 24.38 5.51
N PHE A 586 0.27 23.25 5.50
CA PHE A 586 1.00 22.77 4.31
C PHE A 586 0.07 22.30 3.19
N HIS A 587 -1.12 21.80 3.54
CA HIS A 587 -2.21 21.45 2.62
C HIS A 587 -3.10 22.63 2.22
N SER A 588 -2.63 23.86 2.44
CA SER A 588 -3.34 25.07 2.03
C SER A 588 -2.62 25.79 0.89
N SER A 589 -3.28 26.82 0.35
CA SER A 589 -2.64 27.72 -0.61
C SER A 589 -1.42 28.47 -0.04
N VAL A 590 -1.34 28.59 1.29
CA VAL A 590 -0.22 29.27 1.97
C VAL A 590 1.04 28.40 1.94
N GLY A 591 0.89 27.13 2.33
CA GLY A 591 2.01 26.20 2.42
C GLY A 591 2.44 25.63 1.07
N ALA A 592 1.49 25.34 0.18
CA ALA A 592 1.80 24.75 -1.14
C ALA A 592 1.99 25.79 -2.27
N GLY A 593 1.84 27.09 -1.98
CA GLY A 593 1.79 28.15 -2.99
C GLY A 593 3.13 28.49 -3.68
N ARG A 594 4.24 27.88 -3.25
CA ARG A 594 5.58 28.09 -3.84
C ARG A 594 6.11 26.82 -4.52
N THR A 595 5.21 25.86 -4.79
CA THR A 595 5.55 24.61 -5.44
C THR A 595 5.86 24.86 -6.91
N ASP A 596 7.02 24.42 -7.36
CA ASP A 596 7.44 24.54 -8.76
C ASP A 596 7.29 23.20 -9.48
N VAL A 597 7.25 23.22 -10.81
CA VAL A 597 7.56 22.03 -11.60
C VAL A 597 9.07 21.89 -11.68
N ASP A 598 9.57 20.70 -11.36
CA ASP A 598 10.97 20.35 -11.55
C ASP A 598 11.36 20.59 -13.01
N LEU A 599 12.45 21.35 -13.21
CA LEU A 599 12.93 21.78 -14.52
C LEU A 599 13.12 20.60 -15.48
N LYS A 600 13.53 19.43 -14.98
CA LYS A 600 13.75 18.25 -15.82
C LYS A 600 12.46 17.68 -16.40
N TYR A 601 11.29 17.92 -15.79
CA TYR A 601 10.00 17.43 -16.30
C TYR A 601 9.17 18.49 -17.01
N LYS A 602 9.66 19.74 -17.10
CA LYS A 602 8.93 20.86 -17.71
C LYS A 602 8.52 20.61 -19.16
N TYR A 603 9.32 19.85 -19.91
CA TYR A 603 9.02 19.50 -21.31
C TYR A 603 7.84 18.53 -21.45
N LEU A 604 7.58 17.69 -20.45
CA LEU A 604 6.48 16.72 -20.44
C LEU A 604 5.11 17.41 -20.24
N TYR A 605 5.11 18.57 -19.60
CA TYR A 605 3.89 19.31 -19.25
C TYR A 605 3.96 20.75 -19.78
N PRO A 606 3.85 20.93 -21.10
CA PRO A 606 3.98 22.24 -21.71
C PRO A 606 2.91 23.22 -21.20
N GLY A 607 3.33 24.48 -21.05
CA GLY A 607 2.49 25.59 -20.66
C GLY A 607 2.16 25.67 -19.17
N LEU A 608 2.83 24.91 -18.30
CA LEU A 608 2.79 25.13 -16.85
C LEU A 608 3.63 26.35 -16.46
N THR A 609 3.16 27.06 -15.44
CA THR A 609 3.87 28.16 -14.77
C THR A 609 4.56 27.65 -13.51
N ASN A 610 5.61 28.35 -13.09
CA ASN A 610 6.23 28.19 -11.78
C ASN A 610 5.97 29.48 -10.97
N PRO A 611 5.34 29.41 -9.80
CA PRO A 611 4.80 28.21 -9.16
C PRO A 611 3.56 27.66 -9.88
N VAL A 612 3.25 26.38 -9.62
CA VAL A 612 1.99 25.75 -10.04
C VAL A 612 0.83 26.24 -9.16
N PRO A 613 -0.43 26.09 -9.60
CA PRO A 613 -1.58 26.39 -8.74
C PRO A 613 -1.52 25.64 -7.42
N ALA A 614 -1.68 26.36 -6.31
CA ALA A 614 -1.52 25.76 -4.99
C ALA A 614 -2.56 24.65 -4.69
N GLY A 615 -3.72 24.69 -5.34
CA GLY A 615 -4.78 23.69 -5.17
C GLY A 615 -4.33 22.27 -5.54
N ILE A 616 -3.65 22.08 -6.68
CA ILE A 616 -3.14 20.75 -7.05
C ILE A 616 -1.95 20.34 -6.19
N ALA A 617 -1.05 21.28 -5.89
CA ALA A 617 0.12 20.99 -5.06
C ALA A 617 -0.31 20.52 -3.67
N ALA A 618 -1.26 21.21 -3.04
CA ALA A 618 -1.82 20.82 -1.75
C ALA A 618 -2.54 19.47 -1.77
N GLN A 619 -3.17 19.07 -2.88
CA GLN A 619 -3.82 17.77 -3.01
C GLN A 619 -2.81 16.63 -3.21
N LEU A 620 -1.68 16.90 -3.86
CA LEU A 620 -0.68 15.89 -4.20
C LEU A 620 0.48 15.78 -3.18
N ILE A 621 0.54 16.68 -2.21
CA ILE A 621 1.68 16.81 -1.26
C ILE A 621 1.92 15.56 -0.40
N ASN A 622 0.89 14.75 -0.12
CA ASN A 622 1.03 13.48 0.60
C ASN A 622 1.57 12.34 -0.28
N TYR A 623 1.52 12.49 -1.60
CA TYR A 623 2.00 11.46 -2.51
C TYR A 623 3.48 11.68 -2.79
N ARG A 624 4.29 10.66 -2.48
CA ARG A 624 5.72 10.67 -2.78
C ARG A 624 5.96 10.74 -4.29
N ASN A 625 5.27 9.90 -5.07
CA ASN A 625 5.40 9.85 -6.53
C ASN A 625 4.03 9.90 -7.25
N PRO A 626 3.37 11.07 -7.30
CA PRO A 626 2.00 11.17 -7.80
C PRO A 626 1.84 11.06 -9.33
N PHE A 627 2.92 11.02 -10.10
CA PHE A 627 2.90 11.05 -11.56
C PHE A 627 3.49 9.78 -12.14
N LEU A 628 3.05 9.37 -13.34
CA LEU A 628 3.63 8.27 -14.10
C LEU A 628 4.18 8.81 -15.41
N VAL A 629 5.49 8.68 -15.63
CA VAL A 629 6.19 9.21 -16.80
C VAL A 629 6.90 8.10 -17.58
N LYS A 630 7.28 8.40 -18.82
CA LYS A 630 8.03 7.48 -19.68
C LYS A 630 9.52 7.50 -19.29
N GLY A 631 10.14 6.34 -19.37
CA GLY A 631 11.57 6.15 -19.13
C GLY A 631 12.10 4.95 -19.90
N TYR A 632 13.35 4.59 -19.63
CA TYR A 632 13.93 3.35 -20.15
C TYR A 632 14.79 2.63 -19.12
N ILE A 633 14.89 1.32 -19.30
CA ILE A 633 15.76 0.43 -18.53
C ILE A 633 17.04 0.30 -19.36
N PRO A 634 18.16 0.89 -18.92
CA PRO A 634 19.42 0.81 -19.64
C PRO A 634 19.99 -0.60 -19.58
N LYS A 635 20.79 -0.96 -20.57
CA LYS A 635 21.39 -2.30 -20.70
C LYS A 635 22.22 -2.71 -19.48
N ASP A 636 23.03 -1.81 -18.95
CA ASP A 636 23.91 -2.05 -17.80
C ASP A 636 23.13 -2.49 -16.54
N LEU A 637 21.98 -1.90 -16.27
CA LEU A 637 21.08 -2.32 -15.18
C LEU A 637 20.53 -3.74 -15.42
N LYS A 638 20.24 -4.10 -16.67
CA LYS A 638 19.75 -5.45 -17.00
C LYS A 638 20.83 -6.52 -16.88
N ASP A 639 22.06 -6.18 -17.25
CA ASP A 639 23.21 -7.07 -17.15
C ASP A 639 23.60 -7.28 -15.67
N PHE A 640 23.27 -6.33 -14.78
CA PHE A 640 23.45 -6.45 -13.34
C PHE A 640 22.34 -7.28 -12.66
N GLN A 641 22.44 -8.60 -12.81
CA GLN A 641 21.47 -9.58 -12.27
C GLN A 641 21.14 -9.42 -10.77
N PRO A 642 22.08 -9.06 -9.86
CA PRO A 642 21.72 -8.84 -8.45
C PRO A 642 20.76 -7.65 -8.23
N GLY A 643 20.68 -6.72 -9.19
CA GLY A 643 19.91 -5.48 -9.11
C GLY A 643 18.49 -5.56 -9.65
N ILE A 644 18.14 -6.64 -10.35
CA ILE A 644 16.84 -6.77 -11.03
C ILE A 644 16.21 -8.15 -10.86
N GLU A 645 14.89 -8.17 -10.95
CA GLU A 645 14.06 -9.36 -10.93
C GLU A 645 13.04 -9.27 -12.07
N LYS A 646 13.01 -10.27 -12.95
CA LYS A 646 12.03 -10.36 -14.04
C LYS A 646 10.76 -11.04 -13.54
N GLY A 647 9.61 -10.52 -13.93
CA GLY A 647 8.37 -11.12 -13.49
C GLY A 647 7.13 -10.60 -14.18
N ILE A 648 5.99 -10.93 -13.56
CA ILE A 648 4.69 -10.45 -13.95
C ILE A 648 3.94 -9.87 -12.75
N LEU A 649 3.24 -8.76 -12.99
CA LEU A 649 2.25 -8.20 -12.09
C LEU A 649 0.85 -8.62 -12.57
N ILE A 650 0.13 -9.36 -11.73
CA ILE A 650 -1.19 -9.90 -12.08
C ILE A 650 -2.24 -9.63 -10.98
N SER A 651 -3.50 -9.50 -11.38
CA SER A 651 -4.62 -9.44 -10.42
C SER A 651 -4.93 -10.81 -9.83
N GLU A 652 -5.75 -10.85 -8.78
CA GLU A 652 -6.23 -12.10 -8.18
C GLU A 652 -6.90 -13.06 -9.19
N ASN A 653 -7.76 -12.54 -10.08
CA ASN A 653 -8.40 -13.36 -11.11
C ASN A 653 -7.39 -13.96 -12.11
N GLU A 654 -6.36 -13.20 -12.45
CA GLU A 654 -5.29 -13.65 -13.34
C GLU A 654 -4.38 -14.68 -12.64
N TYR A 655 -4.17 -14.54 -11.33
CA TYR A 655 -3.45 -15.50 -10.50
C TYR A 655 -4.10 -16.88 -10.54
N ASP A 656 -5.41 -16.93 -10.30
CA ASP A 656 -6.18 -18.18 -10.34
C ASP A 656 -6.19 -18.80 -11.74
N THR A 657 -6.29 -17.95 -12.78
CA THR A 657 -6.21 -18.39 -14.17
C THR A 657 -4.85 -19.01 -14.50
N LEU A 658 -3.75 -18.39 -14.07
CA LEU A 658 -2.39 -18.88 -14.31
C LEU A 658 -2.12 -20.20 -13.57
N LYS A 659 -2.52 -20.30 -12.29
CA LYS A 659 -2.40 -21.55 -11.51
C LYS A 659 -3.15 -22.70 -12.19
N ASN A 660 -4.36 -22.44 -12.67
CA ASN A 660 -5.17 -23.42 -13.39
C ASN A 660 -4.53 -23.82 -14.73
N PHE A 661 -3.95 -22.87 -15.45
CA PHE A 661 -3.17 -23.15 -16.66
C PHE A 661 -1.99 -24.08 -16.35
N TYR A 662 -1.20 -23.81 -15.30
CA TYR A 662 -0.08 -24.67 -14.91
C TYR A 662 -0.54 -26.09 -14.54
N THR A 663 -1.62 -26.18 -13.77
CA THR A 663 -2.24 -27.46 -13.40
C THR A 663 -2.67 -28.25 -14.64
N GLU A 664 -3.30 -27.59 -15.61
CA GLU A 664 -3.75 -28.22 -16.86
C GLU A 664 -2.56 -28.70 -17.72
N VAL A 665 -1.50 -27.91 -17.85
CA VAL A 665 -0.29 -28.32 -18.58
C VAL A 665 0.32 -29.58 -17.98
N TYR A 666 0.49 -29.63 -16.66
CA TYR A 666 1.04 -30.80 -15.98
C TYR A 666 0.18 -32.05 -16.19
N GLN A 667 -1.14 -31.92 -16.02
CA GLN A 667 -2.07 -33.05 -16.17
C GLN A 667 -2.10 -33.58 -17.62
N LYS A 668 -2.17 -32.68 -18.61
CA LYS A 668 -2.31 -33.06 -20.03
C LYS A 668 -1.02 -33.59 -20.65
N THR A 669 0.13 -33.18 -20.15
CA THR A 669 1.44 -33.66 -20.65
C THR A 669 1.82 -35.03 -20.08
N GLU A 670 1.10 -35.52 -19.05
CA GLU A 670 1.33 -36.81 -18.40
C GLU A 670 2.78 -36.99 -17.87
N ALA A 671 3.47 -35.89 -17.58
CA ALA A 671 4.89 -35.88 -17.22
C ALA A 671 5.21 -36.64 -15.91
N GLY A 672 4.23 -36.75 -15.01
CA GLY A 672 4.32 -37.55 -13.79
C GLY A 672 4.22 -39.07 -14.03
N THR A 673 3.70 -39.51 -15.17
CA THR A 673 3.40 -40.94 -15.39
C THR A 673 4.63 -41.73 -15.86
N PRO A 674 4.69 -43.06 -15.62
CA PRO A 674 5.75 -43.91 -16.17
C PRO A 674 5.73 -43.99 -17.71
N GLY A 675 4.56 -43.83 -18.34
CA GLY A 675 4.36 -43.92 -19.79
C GLY A 675 4.61 -42.61 -20.56
N PHE A 676 5.43 -41.71 -20.04
CA PHE A 676 5.66 -40.39 -20.64
C PHE A 676 6.16 -40.50 -22.09
N ASN A 677 5.52 -39.76 -23.00
CA ASN A 677 5.92 -39.64 -24.39
C ASN A 677 6.09 -38.16 -24.77
N GLN A 678 7.32 -37.74 -25.05
CA GLN A 678 7.65 -36.34 -25.33
C GLN A 678 6.85 -35.74 -26.52
N SER A 679 6.59 -36.52 -27.58
CA SER A 679 5.91 -36.03 -28.77
C SER A 679 4.43 -35.79 -28.50
N LYS A 680 3.80 -36.71 -27.74
CA LYS A 680 2.45 -36.56 -27.20
C LYS A 680 2.38 -35.36 -26.26
N ALA A 681 3.30 -35.24 -25.30
CA ALA A 681 3.34 -34.14 -24.33
C ALA A 681 3.39 -32.76 -25.02
N ILE A 682 4.26 -32.58 -26.02
CA ILE A 682 4.32 -31.31 -26.78
C ILE A 682 3.05 -31.07 -27.61
N LYS A 683 2.40 -32.13 -28.12
CA LYS A 683 1.12 -32.01 -28.83
C LYS A 683 -0.01 -31.57 -27.91
N GLU A 684 -0.04 -32.11 -26.69
CA GLU A 684 -0.98 -31.71 -25.65
C GLU A 684 -0.70 -30.30 -25.16
N TYR A 685 0.56 -29.94 -24.92
CA TYR A 685 0.96 -28.58 -24.55
C TYR A 685 0.49 -27.53 -25.57
N VAL A 686 0.72 -27.75 -26.88
CA VAL A 686 0.20 -26.86 -27.94
C VAL A 686 -1.33 -26.80 -27.95
N THR A 687 -2.01 -27.89 -27.58
CA THR A 687 -3.47 -27.91 -27.46
C THR A 687 -3.94 -27.09 -26.26
N VAL A 688 -3.25 -27.17 -25.12
CA VAL A 688 -3.50 -26.35 -23.93
C VAL A 688 -3.22 -24.86 -24.21
N LEU A 689 -2.11 -24.53 -24.88
CA LEU A 689 -1.79 -23.17 -25.31
C LEU A 689 -2.88 -22.58 -26.21
N LYS A 690 -3.37 -23.37 -27.19
CA LYS A 690 -4.45 -22.93 -28.07
C LYS A 690 -5.76 -22.71 -27.31
N LYS A 691 -6.10 -23.62 -26.38
CA LYS A 691 -7.31 -23.53 -25.55
C LYS A 691 -7.29 -22.29 -24.66
N ASN A 692 -6.14 -22.01 -24.05
CA ASN A 692 -5.92 -20.92 -23.10
C ASN A 692 -5.30 -19.68 -23.74
N ASN A 693 -5.28 -19.60 -25.08
CA ASN A 693 -4.77 -18.45 -25.80
C ASN A 693 -5.40 -17.18 -25.23
N PRO A 694 -4.63 -16.16 -24.84
CA PRO A 694 -5.19 -14.88 -24.41
C PRO A 694 -5.71 -14.02 -25.58
N THR A 695 -5.19 -14.16 -26.80
CA THR A 695 -5.61 -13.35 -27.97
C THR A 695 -6.95 -13.80 -28.58
N PHE A 696 -7.77 -12.88 -29.08
CA PHE A 696 -9.01 -13.24 -29.77
C PHE A 696 -8.77 -13.89 -31.15
N LYS A 697 -7.61 -13.63 -31.76
CA LYS A 697 -7.20 -14.28 -33.01
C LYS A 697 -7.02 -15.78 -32.83
N PHE A 698 -7.41 -16.53 -33.85
CA PHE A 698 -7.16 -17.97 -33.88
C PHE A 698 -5.66 -18.23 -33.98
N LEU A 699 -5.11 -18.96 -33.01
CA LEU A 699 -3.75 -19.49 -33.12
C LEU A 699 -3.76 -20.77 -33.96
N ASP A 700 -3.05 -20.71 -35.09
CA ASP A 700 -2.76 -21.91 -35.87
C ASP A 700 -1.76 -22.80 -35.12
N LYS A 701 -2.00 -24.12 -35.15
CA LYS A 701 -1.11 -25.08 -34.46
C LYS A 701 0.24 -25.18 -35.17
N GLY A 702 0.26 -25.10 -36.50
CA GLY A 702 1.48 -25.12 -37.30
C GLY A 702 2.38 -23.92 -37.01
N ASP A 703 1.78 -22.74 -36.87
CA ASP A 703 2.50 -21.52 -36.48
C ASP A 703 3.14 -21.66 -35.10
N LEU A 704 2.38 -22.11 -34.09
CA LEU A 704 2.92 -22.38 -32.75
C LEU A 704 4.09 -23.37 -32.80
N TYR A 705 3.99 -24.45 -33.59
CA TYR A 705 5.09 -25.42 -33.74
C TYR A 705 6.38 -24.81 -34.32
N ASN A 706 6.27 -23.70 -35.04
CA ASN A 706 7.39 -22.99 -35.65
C ASN A 706 7.98 -21.89 -34.75
N GLN A 707 7.40 -21.62 -33.59
CA GLN A 707 7.91 -20.68 -32.61
C GLN A 707 8.82 -21.35 -31.56
N PRO A 708 9.78 -20.61 -30.96
CA PRO A 708 10.55 -21.06 -29.80
C PRO A 708 9.68 -21.41 -28.59
N MET A 709 10.22 -22.21 -27.66
CA MET A 709 9.54 -22.47 -26.38
C MET A 709 9.39 -21.20 -25.54
N SER A 710 10.41 -20.32 -25.55
CA SER A 710 10.36 -19.04 -24.83
C SER A 710 9.20 -18.15 -25.31
N HIS A 711 8.99 -18.07 -26.63
CA HIS A 711 7.84 -17.38 -27.20
C HIS A 711 6.51 -17.97 -26.71
N ALA A 712 6.39 -19.30 -26.66
CA ALA A 712 5.17 -19.98 -26.19
C ALA A 712 4.87 -19.69 -24.71
N VAL A 713 5.91 -19.61 -23.87
CA VAL A 713 5.79 -19.17 -22.47
C VAL A 713 5.34 -17.71 -22.42
N GLY A 714 6.05 -16.81 -23.09
CA GLY A 714 5.74 -15.38 -23.08
C GLY A 714 4.31 -15.04 -23.49
N ILE A 715 3.79 -15.63 -24.57
CA ILE A 715 2.41 -15.36 -25.02
C ILE A 715 1.33 -15.95 -24.11
N SER A 716 1.65 -16.96 -23.29
CA SER A 716 0.65 -17.63 -22.44
C SER A 716 0.67 -17.13 -21.00
N THR A 717 1.84 -16.80 -20.48
CA THR A 717 2.03 -16.41 -19.08
C THR A 717 2.34 -14.92 -18.92
N GLY A 718 3.08 -14.34 -19.86
CA GLY A 718 3.67 -13.01 -19.75
C GLY A 718 5.10 -13.01 -19.20
N PHE A 719 5.71 -14.16 -18.91
CA PHE A 719 7.10 -14.23 -18.47
C PHE A 719 8.10 -14.09 -19.62
N ASP A 720 9.24 -13.46 -19.35
CA ASP A 720 10.38 -13.40 -20.26
C ASP A 720 11.48 -14.38 -19.84
N ASN A 721 11.65 -15.45 -20.61
CA ASN A 721 12.78 -16.37 -20.54
C ASN A 721 13.55 -16.43 -21.87
N SER A 722 13.51 -15.33 -22.64
CA SER A 722 14.17 -15.27 -23.94
C SER A 722 15.70 -15.34 -23.85
N ASP A 723 16.29 -15.07 -22.68
CA ASP A 723 17.72 -15.22 -22.40
C ASP A 723 18.14 -16.69 -22.15
N GLU A 724 17.20 -17.64 -22.04
CA GLU A 724 17.53 -19.06 -21.92
C GLU A 724 17.85 -19.69 -23.29
N GLU A 725 19.09 -20.13 -23.48
CA GLU A 725 19.57 -20.66 -24.77
C GLU A 725 18.67 -21.79 -25.31
N LEU A 726 18.37 -22.81 -24.49
CA LEU A 726 17.56 -23.95 -24.93
C LEU A 726 16.12 -23.55 -25.30
N MET A 727 15.54 -22.62 -24.53
CA MET A 727 14.15 -22.17 -24.70
C MET A 727 13.99 -21.32 -25.97
N SER A 728 15.00 -20.49 -26.28
CA SER A 728 14.98 -19.56 -27.42
C SER A 728 15.51 -20.17 -28.72
N LYS A 729 16.48 -21.09 -28.65
CA LYS A 729 17.09 -21.72 -29.83
C LYS A 729 16.16 -22.72 -30.51
N TYR A 730 15.45 -23.55 -29.73
CA TYR A 730 14.69 -24.66 -30.28
C TYR A 730 13.19 -24.37 -30.37
N LYS A 731 12.67 -24.47 -31.60
CA LYS A 731 11.24 -24.40 -31.91
C LYS A 731 10.47 -25.54 -31.26
N LEU A 732 9.19 -25.36 -30.92
CA LEU A 732 8.34 -26.40 -30.31
C LEU A 732 8.33 -27.74 -31.09
N LYS A 733 8.43 -27.72 -32.42
CA LYS A 733 8.56 -28.96 -33.22
C LYS A 733 9.86 -29.73 -32.95
N GLY A 734 10.92 -29.04 -32.55
CA GLY A 734 12.20 -29.63 -32.16
C GLY A 734 12.11 -30.37 -30.84
N TRP A 735 11.34 -29.85 -29.88
CA TRP A 735 11.08 -30.48 -28.58
C TRP A 735 10.36 -31.84 -28.65
N LYS A 736 9.80 -32.20 -29.82
CA LYS A 736 9.25 -33.54 -30.06
C LYS A 736 10.31 -34.61 -30.34
N LYS A 737 11.54 -34.20 -30.69
CA LYS A 737 12.59 -35.08 -31.20
C LYS A 737 13.66 -35.30 -30.14
N SER A 738 13.81 -36.55 -29.69
CA SER A 738 14.75 -36.94 -28.62
C SER A 738 16.21 -36.68 -28.99
N LYS A 739 16.51 -36.65 -30.29
CA LYS A 739 17.83 -36.32 -30.84
C LYS A 739 18.19 -34.83 -30.71
N ILE A 740 17.22 -33.95 -30.48
CA ILE A 740 17.43 -32.51 -30.31
C ILE A 740 17.42 -32.16 -28.83
N ILE A 741 16.41 -32.62 -28.09
CA ILE A 741 16.31 -32.44 -26.64
C ILE A 741 15.98 -33.80 -26.04
N ASN A 742 16.73 -34.23 -25.04
CA ASN A 742 16.51 -35.52 -24.38
C ASN A 742 15.10 -35.60 -23.77
N SER A 743 14.46 -36.77 -23.90
CA SER A 743 13.13 -37.03 -23.35
C SER A 743 13.02 -36.79 -21.85
N GLU A 744 14.08 -37.07 -21.07
CA GLU A 744 14.04 -36.81 -19.61
C GLU A 744 14.09 -35.31 -19.31
N THR A 745 14.80 -34.52 -20.11
CA THR A 745 14.82 -33.04 -20.02
C THR A 745 13.43 -32.47 -20.28
N VAL A 746 12.74 -32.94 -21.32
CA VAL A 746 11.36 -32.52 -21.63
C VAL A 746 10.39 -32.97 -20.53
N ARG A 747 10.59 -34.16 -19.96
CA ARG A 747 9.79 -34.68 -18.84
C ARG A 747 9.96 -33.82 -17.59
N ALA A 748 11.21 -33.48 -17.23
CA ALA A 748 11.53 -32.64 -16.10
C ALA A 748 10.89 -31.25 -16.23
N TYR A 749 10.99 -30.63 -17.42
CA TYR A 749 10.34 -29.36 -17.72
C TYR A 749 8.83 -29.39 -17.46
N PHE A 750 8.12 -30.39 -17.99
CA PHE A 750 6.67 -30.47 -17.77
C PHE A 750 6.29 -30.90 -16.35
N ARG A 751 7.14 -31.64 -15.62
CA ARG A 751 6.95 -31.92 -14.19
C ARG A 751 7.02 -30.64 -13.36
N GLN A 752 7.85 -29.68 -13.75
CA GLN A 752 7.98 -28.39 -13.05
C GLN A 752 6.64 -27.64 -12.96
N TYR A 753 5.75 -27.75 -13.94
CA TYR A 753 4.44 -27.08 -13.90
C TYR A 753 3.59 -27.47 -12.69
N LYS A 754 3.74 -28.69 -12.15
CA LYS A 754 3.12 -29.06 -10.87
C LYS A 754 3.71 -28.23 -9.74
N ASN A 755 5.04 -28.19 -9.65
CA ASN A 755 5.76 -27.42 -8.63
C ASN A 755 5.41 -25.93 -8.72
N LEU A 756 5.25 -25.36 -9.92
CA LEU A 756 4.83 -23.96 -10.10
C LEU A 756 3.43 -23.71 -9.57
N ALA A 757 2.47 -24.60 -9.87
CA ALA A 757 1.11 -24.50 -9.35
C ALA A 757 1.07 -24.65 -7.82
N ASP A 758 1.86 -25.58 -7.27
CA ASP A 758 2.00 -25.78 -5.83
C ASP A 758 2.65 -24.56 -5.16
N ARG A 759 3.74 -24.01 -5.72
CA ARG A 759 4.38 -22.77 -5.25
C ARG A 759 3.38 -21.62 -5.16
N MET A 760 2.58 -21.40 -6.21
CA MET A 760 1.53 -20.39 -6.19
C MET A 760 0.52 -20.64 -5.05
N LEU A 761 0.08 -21.89 -4.85
CA LEU A 761 -0.84 -22.17 -3.75
C LEU A 761 -0.26 -21.83 -2.37
N HIS A 762 1.00 -22.20 -2.11
CA HIS A 762 1.67 -21.95 -0.84
C HIS A 762 1.93 -20.46 -0.58
N HIS A 763 2.22 -19.68 -1.63
CA HIS A 763 2.59 -18.26 -1.51
C HIS A 763 1.42 -17.29 -1.71
N ARG A 764 0.16 -17.76 -1.82
CA ARG A 764 -1.00 -16.89 -2.07
C ARG A 764 -1.17 -15.78 -1.03
N ASN A 765 -0.78 -16.03 0.21
CA ASN A 765 -0.89 -15.07 1.32
C ASN A 765 0.47 -14.55 1.80
N ASP A 766 1.54 -14.84 1.06
CA ASP A 766 2.88 -14.36 1.39
C ASP A 766 2.95 -12.83 1.18
N PRO A 767 3.30 -12.03 2.19
CA PRO A 767 3.47 -10.58 2.07
C PRO A 767 4.49 -10.15 1.02
N ALA A 768 5.48 -10.99 0.67
CA ALA A 768 6.50 -10.67 -0.32
C ALA A 768 6.09 -11.02 -1.77
N VAL A 769 4.91 -11.61 -1.95
CA VAL A 769 4.30 -11.92 -3.26
C VAL A 769 3.02 -11.10 -3.45
N LYS A 770 2.25 -10.91 -2.37
CA LYS A 770 0.95 -10.23 -2.35
C LYS A 770 1.12 -8.73 -2.10
N ILE A 771 0.69 -7.93 -3.06
CA ILE A 771 0.72 -6.46 -3.00
C ILE A 771 -0.70 -5.93 -2.77
N GLN A 772 -0.89 -5.11 -1.74
CA GLN A 772 -2.14 -4.37 -1.50
C GLN A 772 -2.02 -2.94 -1.97
N GLN A 773 -2.95 -2.49 -2.81
CA GLN A 773 -3.04 -1.09 -3.24
C GLN A 773 -4.48 -0.58 -3.09
N ASN A 774 -4.73 0.24 -2.07
CA ASN A 774 -6.03 0.87 -1.76
C ASN A 774 -7.22 -0.11 -1.88
N GLY A 775 -7.09 -1.29 -1.28
CA GLY A 775 -8.13 -2.33 -1.27
C GLY A 775 -8.21 -3.20 -2.53
N GLN A 776 -7.27 -3.06 -3.48
CA GLN A 776 -7.06 -4.02 -4.57
C GLN A 776 -5.85 -4.92 -4.28
N THR A 777 -5.95 -6.19 -4.67
CA THR A 777 -4.87 -7.18 -4.52
C THR A 777 -4.20 -7.43 -5.87
N PHE A 778 -2.88 -7.27 -5.89
CA PHE A 778 -2.01 -7.70 -6.97
C PHE A 778 -1.01 -8.73 -6.47
N TYR A 779 -0.42 -9.46 -7.40
CA TYR A 779 0.62 -10.44 -7.14
C TYR A 779 1.82 -10.16 -8.03
N TRP A 780 2.99 -10.05 -7.40
CA TRP A 780 4.27 -10.03 -8.10
C TRP A 780 4.80 -11.46 -8.16
N LEU A 781 4.86 -12.02 -9.37
CA LEU A 781 5.43 -13.34 -9.60
C LEU A 781 6.74 -13.18 -10.36
N ASN A 782 7.85 -13.49 -9.70
CA ASN A 782 9.20 -13.45 -10.25
C ASN A 782 9.58 -14.76 -10.98
N GLU A 783 10.87 -14.92 -11.28
CA GLU A 783 11.44 -16.10 -11.93
C GLU A 783 11.18 -17.41 -11.16
N TYR A 784 10.95 -17.39 -9.84
CA TYR A 784 10.63 -18.58 -9.06
C TYR A 784 9.28 -19.21 -9.47
N PHE A 785 8.40 -18.43 -10.09
CA PHE A 785 7.10 -18.87 -10.62
C PHE A 785 7.08 -19.02 -12.15
N MET A 786 8.22 -18.83 -12.80
CA MET A 786 8.36 -18.88 -14.26
C MET A 786 8.59 -20.32 -14.76
N PRO A 787 7.97 -20.74 -15.87
CA PRO A 787 8.36 -21.97 -16.56
C PRO A 787 9.75 -21.83 -17.18
N THR A 788 10.73 -22.55 -16.64
CA THR A 788 12.16 -22.38 -16.96
C THR A 788 12.91 -23.71 -16.94
N MET A 789 13.98 -23.82 -17.71
CA MET A 789 14.91 -24.95 -17.62
C MET A 789 15.98 -24.76 -16.54
N ARG A 790 16.12 -23.55 -16.00
CA ARG A 790 17.11 -23.22 -14.96
C ARG A 790 16.60 -23.64 -13.58
N SER A 791 17.53 -24.03 -12.71
CA SER A 791 17.22 -24.12 -11.29
C SER A 791 17.07 -22.70 -10.75
N VAL A 792 15.92 -22.40 -10.17
CA VAL A 792 15.65 -21.12 -9.50
C VAL A 792 15.38 -21.41 -8.04
N GLU A 793 16.25 -20.89 -7.19
CA GLU A 793 16.12 -20.97 -5.74
C GLU A 793 14.95 -20.09 -5.27
N GLU A 794 14.38 -20.46 -4.13
CA GLU A 794 13.38 -19.62 -3.48
C GLU A 794 14.07 -18.33 -3.02
N PRO A 795 13.58 -17.15 -3.42
CA PRO A 795 14.20 -15.91 -3.01
C PRO A 795 14.08 -15.73 -1.49
N GLU A 796 15.05 -15.08 -0.87
CA GLU A 796 14.87 -14.53 0.47
C GLU A 796 13.77 -13.46 0.41
N TYR A 797 12.58 -13.83 0.88
CA TYR A 797 11.45 -12.91 0.97
C TYR A 797 11.70 -11.91 2.10
N THR A 798 12.20 -10.73 1.73
CA THR A 798 12.15 -9.55 2.60
C THR A 798 10.74 -8.99 2.53
N GLN A 799 10.15 -8.68 3.69
CA GLN A 799 8.80 -8.08 3.74
C GLN A 799 8.76 -6.81 2.87
N HIS A 800 7.66 -6.67 2.13
CA HIS A 800 7.38 -5.54 1.23
C HIS A 800 7.23 -4.20 1.94
#